data_AF-A0A1G9YB48-F1
#
_entry.id   AF-A0A1G9YB48-F1
#
_cell.length_a   1.000
_cell.length_b   1.000
_cell.length_c   1.000
_cell.angle_alpha   90.00
_cell.angle_beta   90.00
_cell.angle_gamma   90.00
#
_symmetry.space_group_name_H-M   'P 1'
#
loop_
_entity.id
_entity.type
_entity.pdbx_description
1 polymer ?
#
loop_
_entity_poly.entity_id
_entity_poly.type
_entity_poly.pdbx_seq_one_letter_code
_entity_poly.pdbx_strand_id
1 'polypeptide(L)'
;MKKHLKYIDGTSDKFWQIEVTDTTYTVVYGRNGTSGTAQTKSFSSNEECLKAAEKSLNEKVKKGYSEDGEVVAGNPASKSAKSSGTNIQAVLNAYDAIILSKDLKTLLPFLKDNAKGNLDALKKHIRKAKRYWMDFVDLTNERQYRRDNSQWGIRGEQRQFDIITLSAIALFNKTDINSWDEAVEMLKRVEEPLILEVLHWAKPEWITGFLLDKAKKDNWRRFDYKALRFMEAESLISYEPELYALSLGSFSEWAAKIKAREFIDFVLNDQLAYERDVPELFNYQTELQDGYFREKDTEAYDAYRTWEIIYNSLLAEGKLNRNYYIAQIILIQTKDWNTPLKSFFRKRLTELNPAADELLPYQENIFAALQYAHAPVVNFAMELAKKMYEEKKFNVDSFLDWLEPVMMASDNKTAIKTAFPILEKLNKQYPKLNRRIAALLADVYVVPDLNLQERATKLLLKIAPEKDPDLSEKLSSYVALMQGNVRTSLSAFLMEETMGIDQEEREVYHYELKKENLLLQEVELPKDWNDIVFLFGKFIASDEIADGEILLNTFITQRHLFPKDYSEQLQPYGKQLQKKYFESIYKNYVSVFLQQKIEDYNAVFKIEDRPYQSIKTLLLIRPLLHAVQGRMAAEKPLPMLSFPSHLPHWVAPKVLLERLIAYQKEGAEINKLDLSVAISRMPRENVEEAMPLLEQLNPELKDLMAFCLGKTKDIKFKSGSVLNKLLSKINVTPEDQLKAIWAVAARTYYPDDTFPEFEETYLKDIPFVVSPFSPTITFEERWNEFMNYRTKQNERSPSWYELTFHIPGYKNMPDYFLYGLDLFGRKNRWEYVMDVEGNVYYWDSLMPQNSAALAYFLLRSSCTLSSSGGRELKGFLTLVNRPGFVFSDLTMLVFACTFFQEKKDIRLMSAEVLINLIEMRAVDVTLLSEKLAYLTNNKYGPFLRLVESISTLKDISPLHNSAFLQLTEGIFKGMELEEKLPVNFKKIVEHYVDVLYKTKEQPSADAVVLFEKLKDNASLKALVKQILK
;
A
#
# COMPACT_ATOMS: atom_id res chain seq x y z
N MET A 1 -51.67 14.66 -16.50
CA MET A 1 -51.37 15.04 -15.10
C MET A 1 -49.93 14.67 -14.78
N LYS A 2 -49.14 15.57 -14.17
CA LYS A 2 -47.76 15.27 -13.73
C LYS A 2 -47.50 15.86 -12.35
N LYS A 3 -47.05 15.05 -11.39
CA LYS A 3 -46.78 15.48 -10.00
C LYS A 3 -45.53 14.78 -9.45
N HIS A 4 -44.73 15.50 -8.67
CA HIS A 4 -43.54 15.00 -7.99
C HIS A 4 -43.60 15.41 -6.53
N LEU A 5 -43.43 14.46 -5.62
CA LEU A 5 -43.49 14.65 -4.17
C LEU A 5 -42.28 14.02 -3.49
N LYS A 6 -41.85 14.60 -2.36
CA LYS A 6 -40.75 14.16 -1.51
C LYS A 6 -41.26 13.81 -0.10
N TYR A 7 -40.54 12.93 0.59
CA TYR A 7 -40.75 12.58 1.99
C TYR A 7 -39.39 12.45 2.70
N ILE A 8 -39.15 13.32 3.69
CA ILE A 8 -37.89 13.39 4.43
C ILE A 8 -38.17 13.27 5.95
N ASP A 9 -37.66 12.22 6.57
CA ASP A 9 -37.74 12.01 8.02
C ASP A 9 -36.39 11.60 8.64
N GLY A 10 -36.37 11.43 9.96
CA GLY A 10 -35.17 11.03 10.73
C GLY A 10 -34.55 9.68 10.36
N THR A 11 -35.03 8.96 9.35
CA THR A 11 -34.48 7.68 8.82
C THR A 11 -34.62 7.50 7.30
N SER A 12 -35.38 8.34 6.61
CA SER A 12 -35.77 8.17 5.21
C SER A 12 -35.67 9.48 4.42
N ASP A 13 -35.17 9.37 3.18
CA ASP A 13 -35.15 10.45 2.19
C ASP A 13 -35.61 9.90 0.82
N LYS A 14 -36.87 10.18 0.44
CA LYS A 14 -37.59 9.48 -0.64
C LYS A 14 -38.33 10.44 -1.57
N PHE A 15 -38.50 10.05 -2.83
CA PHE A 15 -39.42 10.70 -3.77
C PHE A 15 -40.50 9.74 -4.30
N TRP A 16 -41.56 10.33 -4.81
CA TRP A 16 -42.65 9.69 -5.52
C TRP A 16 -43.16 10.64 -6.60
N GLN A 17 -43.28 10.18 -7.84
CA GLN A 17 -43.80 10.96 -8.96
C GLN A 17 -44.81 10.15 -9.77
N ILE A 18 -45.78 10.85 -10.36
CA ILE A 18 -46.80 10.27 -11.24
C ILE A 18 -46.95 11.10 -12.51
N GLU A 19 -47.05 10.42 -13.65
CA GLU A 19 -47.29 11.00 -14.97
C GLU A 19 -48.40 10.22 -15.69
N VAL A 20 -49.44 10.92 -16.13
CA VAL A 20 -50.61 10.35 -16.83
C VAL A 20 -50.54 10.73 -18.31
N THR A 21 -50.61 9.71 -19.18
CA THR A 21 -50.62 9.82 -20.65
C THR A 21 -51.76 8.98 -21.20
N ASP A 22 -52.76 9.63 -21.80
CA ASP A 22 -54.00 9.03 -22.33
C ASP A 22 -54.68 8.08 -21.34
N THR A 23 -54.79 6.80 -21.69
CA THR A 23 -55.44 5.78 -20.86
C THR A 23 -54.47 5.10 -19.88
N THR A 24 -53.25 5.63 -19.70
CA THR A 24 -52.22 5.04 -18.83
C THR A 24 -51.62 6.05 -17.86
N TYR A 25 -51.16 5.58 -16.71
CA TYR A 25 -50.30 6.37 -15.84
C TYR A 25 -49.07 5.58 -15.39
N THR A 26 -47.95 6.28 -15.23
CA THR A 26 -46.70 5.75 -14.70
C THR A 26 -46.36 6.43 -13.39
N VAL A 27 -46.06 5.64 -12.37
CA VAL A 27 -45.57 6.09 -11.07
C VAL A 27 -44.11 5.70 -10.92
N VAL A 28 -43.24 6.61 -10.51
CA VAL A 28 -41.83 6.32 -10.18
C VAL A 28 -41.57 6.70 -8.73
N TYR A 29 -40.94 5.83 -7.95
CA TYR A 29 -40.61 6.11 -6.55
C TYR A 29 -39.24 5.54 -6.16
N GLY A 30 -38.56 6.19 -5.22
CA GLY A 30 -37.21 5.81 -4.84
C GLY A 30 -36.66 6.65 -3.70
N ARG A 31 -35.36 6.49 -3.41
CA ARG A 31 -34.63 7.44 -2.57
C ARG A 31 -34.32 8.69 -3.40
N ASN A 32 -34.34 9.88 -2.79
CA ASN A 32 -33.97 11.10 -3.52
C ASN A 32 -32.57 10.95 -4.13
N GLY A 33 -32.42 11.30 -5.42
CA GLY A 33 -31.17 11.15 -6.17
C GLY A 33 -30.94 9.79 -6.84
N THR A 34 -31.88 8.83 -6.77
CA THR A 34 -31.81 7.60 -7.56
C THR A 34 -32.80 7.61 -8.72
N SER A 35 -32.60 6.76 -9.73
CA SER A 35 -33.55 6.60 -10.86
C SER A 35 -34.93 6.10 -10.42
N GLY A 36 -35.06 5.56 -9.21
CA GLY A 36 -36.29 4.98 -8.67
C GLY A 36 -36.78 3.73 -9.40
N THR A 37 -37.92 3.20 -8.98
CA THR A 37 -38.63 2.08 -9.61
C THR A 37 -39.90 2.59 -10.25
N ALA A 38 -40.10 2.29 -11.54
CA ALA A 38 -41.29 2.68 -12.29
C ALA A 38 -42.36 1.58 -12.30
N GLN A 39 -43.62 1.95 -12.19
CA GLN A 39 -44.79 1.09 -12.33
C GLN A 39 -45.84 1.78 -13.21
N THR A 40 -46.26 1.11 -14.29
CA THR A 40 -47.27 1.63 -15.23
C THR A 40 -48.57 0.85 -15.10
N LYS A 41 -49.71 1.55 -15.15
CA LYS A 41 -51.06 0.96 -15.19
C LYS A 41 -51.87 1.54 -16.33
N SER A 42 -52.68 0.70 -16.96
CA SER A 42 -53.56 1.05 -18.10
C SER A 42 -55.03 0.88 -17.73
N PHE A 43 -55.89 1.72 -18.29
CA PHE A 43 -57.32 1.82 -18.01
C PHE A 43 -58.14 1.82 -19.30
N SER A 44 -59.46 1.60 -19.19
CA SER A 44 -60.34 1.51 -20.37
C SER A 44 -60.69 2.87 -20.97
N SER A 45 -60.56 3.94 -20.19
CA SER A 45 -60.76 5.33 -20.62
C SER A 45 -59.83 6.30 -19.90
N ASN A 46 -59.59 7.47 -20.48
CA ASN A 46 -58.79 8.54 -19.87
C ASN A 46 -59.41 9.05 -18.56
N GLU A 47 -60.75 9.09 -18.48
CA GLU A 47 -61.45 9.56 -17.28
C GLU A 47 -61.24 8.62 -16.08
N GLU A 48 -61.25 7.30 -16.31
CA GLU A 48 -60.90 6.30 -15.28
C GLU A 48 -59.44 6.42 -14.84
N CYS A 49 -58.53 6.64 -15.79
CA CYS A 49 -57.10 6.80 -15.54
C CYS A 49 -56.81 8.01 -14.63
N LEU A 50 -57.42 9.16 -14.94
CA LEU A 50 -57.27 10.39 -14.14
C LEU A 50 -57.85 10.23 -12.73
N LYS A 51 -59.04 9.63 -12.57
CA LYS A 51 -59.63 9.37 -11.25
C LYS A 51 -58.73 8.47 -10.39
N ALA A 52 -58.11 7.45 -11.00
CA ALA A 52 -57.18 6.57 -10.30
C ALA A 52 -55.86 7.26 -9.93
N ALA A 53 -55.32 8.09 -10.83
CA ALA A 53 -54.11 8.88 -10.58
C ALA A 53 -54.29 9.92 -9.46
N GLU A 54 -55.42 10.64 -9.44
CA GLU A 54 -55.77 11.59 -8.38
C GLU A 54 -55.94 10.90 -7.02
N LYS A 55 -56.55 9.72 -7.00
CA LYS A 55 -56.65 8.91 -5.77
C LYS A 55 -55.27 8.55 -5.23
N SER A 56 -54.36 8.09 -6.09
CA SER A 56 -52.99 7.72 -5.70
C SER A 56 -52.19 8.92 -5.19
N LEU A 57 -52.32 10.08 -5.84
CA LEU A 57 -51.73 11.34 -5.37
C LEU A 57 -52.22 11.69 -3.96
N ASN A 58 -53.54 11.70 -3.75
CA ASN A 58 -54.16 12.05 -2.47
C ASN A 58 -53.75 11.09 -1.33
N GLU A 59 -53.56 9.81 -1.62
CA GLU A 59 -53.04 8.83 -0.66
C GLU A 59 -51.59 9.13 -0.24
N LYS A 60 -50.75 9.62 -1.17
CA LYS A 60 -49.36 9.98 -0.86
C LYS A 60 -49.26 11.28 -0.07
N VAL A 61 -50.07 12.28 -0.43
CA VAL A 61 -50.18 13.53 0.34
C VAL A 61 -50.62 13.23 1.78
N LYS A 62 -51.62 12.35 1.98
CA LYS A 62 -52.03 11.88 3.32
C LYS A 62 -50.93 11.15 4.11
N LYS A 63 -49.95 10.56 3.43
CA LYS A 63 -48.79 9.88 4.03
C LYS A 63 -47.63 10.84 4.33
N GLY A 64 -47.83 12.15 4.17
CA GLY A 64 -46.83 13.18 4.49
C GLY A 64 -45.87 13.50 3.34
N TYR A 65 -46.17 13.08 2.11
CA TYR A 65 -45.42 13.51 0.94
C TYR A 65 -45.88 14.91 0.49
N SER A 66 -44.94 15.81 0.21
CA SER A 66 -45.23 17.16 -0.28
C SER A 66 -44.30 17.53 -1.45
N GLU A 67 -44.58 18.63 -2.15
CA GLU A 67 -43.74 19.05 -3.29
C GLU A 67 -42.34 19.54 -2.85
N ASP A 68 -42.21 20.05 -1.62
CA ASP A 68 -41.00 20.59 -1.00
C ASP A 68 -40.29 19.64 0.00
N GLY A 69 -40.93 18.52 0.36
CA GLY A 69 -40.42 17.57 1.37
C GLY A 69 -40.78 17.90 2.81
N GLU A 70 -41.53 18.99 3.06
CA GLU A 70 -42.10 19.31 4.36
C GLU A 70 -43.30 18.42 4.70
N VAL A 71 -43.25 17.72 5.83
CA VAL A 71 -44.39 16.93 6.32
C VAL A 71 -45.48 17.88 6.84
N VAL A 72 -46.48 18.19 6.01
CA VAL A 72 -47.68 18.93 6.46
C VAL A 72 -48.57 17.98 7.26
N ALA A 73 -48.64 18.19 8.58
CA ALA A 73 -49.55 17.45 9.45
C ALA A 73 -51.01 17.81 9.11
N GLY A 74 -51.77 16.83 8.61
CA GLY A 74 -53.20 16.99 8.37
C GLY A 74 -53.97 17.23 9.67
N ASN A 75 -54.75 18.30 9.71
CA ASN A 75 -55.73 18.61 10.76
C ASN A 75 -56.66 17.41 11.04
N PRO A 76 -56.79 16.94 12.29
CA PRO A 76 -57.99 16.26 12.74
C PRO A 76 -58.96 17.29 13.31
N ALA A 77 -60.17 17.32 12.73
CA ALA A 77 -61.29 18.06 13.29
C ALA A 77 -61.55 17.64 14.75
N SER A 78 -61.84 18.65 15.57
CA SER A 78 -62.08 18.60 17.00
C SER A 78 -63.10 17.55 17.46
N LYS A 79 -62.78 16.85 18.55
CA LYS A 79 -63.71 16.65 19.69
C LYS A 79 -62.93 16.69 21.01
N SER A 80 -63.52 17.41 21.94
CA SER A 80 -63.06 17.93 23.23
C SER A 80 -62.65 16.88 24.28
N ALA A 81 -61.57 17.15 25.03
CA ALA A 81 -61.56 17.36 26.50
C ALA A 81 -60.12 17.52 27.06
N LYS A 82 -60.00 18.32 28.13
CA LYS A 82 -58.83 18.75 28.95
C LYS A 82 -57.89 17.58 29.34
N SER A 83 -56.59 17.68 29.64
CA SER A 83 -55.71 18.74 30.19
C SER A 83 -54.22 18.39 29.98
N SER A 84 -53.36 19.41 30.08
CA SER A 84 -51.94 19.37 30.53
C SER A 84 -50.88 18.64 29.70
N GLY A 85 -50.78 18.91 28.40
CA GLY A 85 -49.57 18.62 27.63
C GLY A 85 -49.22 19.83 26.78
N THR A 86 -48.02 20.37 26.93
CA THR A 86 -47.46 21.35 25.98
C THR A 86 -47.69 20.82 24.58
N ASN A 87 -48.31 21.61 23.69
CA ASN A 87 -48.51 21.17 22.30
C ASN A 87 -47.13 21.00 21.68
N ILE A 88 -46.64 19.77 21.64
CA ILE A 88 -45.26 19.47 21.26
C ILE A 88 -44.97 19.96 19.84
N GLN A 89 -45.98 19.94 18.95
CA GLN A 89 -45.85 20.48 17.60
C GLN A 89 -45.66 22.01 17.61
N ALA A 90 -46.29 22.73 18.52
CA ALA A 90 -46.07 24.17 18.67
C ALA A 90 -44.65 24.48 19.15
N VAL A 91 -44.10 23.66 20.05
CA VAL A 91 -42.70 23.77 20.51
C VAL A 91 -41.71 23.51 19.37
N LEU A 92 -41.94 22.45 18.57
CA LEU A 92 -41.07 22.13 17.43
C LEU A 92 -41.14 23.21 16.35
N ASN A 93 -42.32 23.74 16.05
CA ASN A 93 -42.49 24.84 15.09
C ASN A 93 -41.81 26.13 15.56
N ALA A 94 -41.88 26.43 16.87
CA ALA A 94 -41.17 27.58 17.44
C ALA A 94 -39.65 27.42 17.32
N TYR A 95 -39.13 26.21 17.50
CA TYR A 95 -37.71 25.94 17.25
C TYR A 95 -37.31 26.12 15.78
N ASP A 96 -38.13 25.64 14.84
CA ASP A 96 -37.89 25.85 13.40
C ASP A 96 -37.91 27.34 13.03
N ALA A 97 -38.81 28.12 13.64
CA ALA A 97 -38.84 29.57 13.47
C ALA A 97 -37.54 30.24 13.97
N ILE A 98 -36.95 29.75 15.06
CA ILE A 98 -35.65 30.23 15.56
C ILE A 98 -34.55 29.93 14.53
N ILE A 99 -34.48 28.71 14.00
CA ILE A 99 -33.52 28.36 12.95
C ILE A 99 -33.67 29.27 11.72
N LEU A 100 -34.89 29.48 11.25
CA LEU A 100 -35.17 30.32 10.08
C LEU A 100 -34.87 31.80 10.33
N SER A 101 -35.09 32.28 11.56
CA SER A 101 -34.78 33.67 11.94
C SER A 101 -33.28 33.97 11.95
N LYS A 102 -32.44 32.94 12.14
CA LYS A 102 -30.98 33.04 12.30
C LYS A 102 -30.56 33.89 13.52
N ASP A 103 -31.47 34.22 14.42
CA ASP A 103 -31.20 35.03 15.62
C ASP A 103 -30.90 34.14 16.84
N LEU A 104 -29.61 33.97 17.12
CA LEU A 104 -29.11 33.16 18.25
C LEU A 104 -29.60 33.69 19.62
N LYS A 105 -29.94 34.98 19.75
CA LYS A 105 -30.40 35.57 21.03
C LYS A 105 -31.72 34.95 21.51
N THR A 106 -32.52 34.45 20.58
CA THR A 106 -33.82 33.83 20.89
C THR A 106 -33.70 32.40 21.42
N LEU A 107 -32.53 31.77 21.27
CA LEU A 107 -32.34 30.36 21.61
C LEU A 107 -32.44 30.08 23.11
N LEU A 108 -31.68 30.80 23.95
CA LEU A 108 -31.66 30.54 25.39
C LEU A 108 -33.04 30.74 26.06
N PRO A 109 -33.78 31.83 25.79
CA PRO A 109 -35.15 31.98 26.29
C PRO A 109 -36.04 30.79 25.89
N PHE A 110 -35.99 30.38 24.62
CA PHE A 110 -36.75 29.23 24.15
C PHE A 110 -36.39 27.94 24.88
N LEU A 111 -35.10 27.64 25.07
CA LEU A 111 -34.64 26.44 25.76
C LEU A 111 -35.08 26.43 27.23
N LYS A 112 -34.97 27.56 27.94
CA LYS A 112 -35.43 27.70 29.33
C LYS A 112 -36.91 27.38 29.49
N ASP A 113 -37.74 27.88 28.57
CA ASP A 113 -39.18 27.75 28.66
C ASP A 113 -39.70 26.38 28.19
N ASN A 114 -38.99 25.72 27.25
CA ASN A 114 -39.54 24.59 26.51
C ASN A 114 -38.76 23.27 26.65
N ALA A 115 -37.50 23.26 27.11
CA ALA A 115 -36.72 22.03 27.21
C ALA A 115 -37.29 21.06 28.26
N LYS A 116 -37.73 21.58 29.40
CA LYS A 116 -38.29 20.77 30.50
C LYS A 116 -39.61 20.14 30.07
N GLY A 117 -39.66 18.82 30.03
CA GLY A 117 -40.84 18.04 29.61
C GLY A 117 -40.92 17.73 28.11
N ASN A 118 -40.04 18.28 27.27
CA ASN A 118 -40.04 18.03 25.81
C ASN A 118 -38.68 17.52 25.26
N LEU A 119 -37.79 17.04 26.15
CA LEU A 119 -36.40 16.74 25.82
C LEU A 119 -36.22 15.78 24.63
N ASP A 120 -36.89 14.62 24.65
CA ASP A 120 -36.71 13.60 23.59
C ASP A 120 -37.22 14.08 22.23
N ALA A 121 -38.33 14.82 22.22
CA ALA A 121 -38.87 15.38 20.99
C ALA A 121 -37.94 16.46 20.41
N LEU A 122 -37.41 17.35 21.25
CA LEU A 122 -36.42 18.35 20.85
C LEU A 122 -35.14 17.68 20.34
N LYS A 123 -34.62 16.66 21.03
CA LYS A 123 -33.43 15.91 20.57
C LYS A 123 -33.65 15.27 19.20
N LYS A 124 -34.81 14.66 18.97
CA LYS A 124 -35.16 14.07 17.67
C LYS A 124 -35.26 15.14 16.59
N HIS A 125 -35.85 16.28 16.91
CA HIS A 125 -36.05 17.39 15.97
C HIS A 125 -34.74 18.12 15.64
N ILE A 126 -33.85 18.33 16.61
CA ILE A 126 -32.50 18.85 16.41
C ILE A 126 -31.70 17.96 15.44
N ARG A 127 -31.79 16.63 15.55
CA ARG A 127 -31.17 15.72 14.58
C ARG A 127 -31.76 15.83 13.18
N LYS A 128 -33.08 16.03 13.07
CA LYS A 128 -33.75 16.29 11.79
C LYS A 128 -33.25 17.61 11.18
N ALA A 129 -33.16 18.66 11.98
CA ALA A 129 -32.62 19.95 11.57
C ALA A 129 -31.17 19.83 11.10
N LYS A 130 -30.32 19.07 11.81
CA LYS A 130 -28.94 18.78 11.39
C LYS A 130 -28.91 18.24 9.96
N ARG A 131 -29.65 17.16 9.68
CA ARG A 131 -29.63 16.53 8.35
C ARG A 131 -30.18 17.40 7.24
N TYR A 132 -31.22 18.16 7.54
CA TYR A 132 -31.80 19.05 6.54
C TYR A 132 -30.86 20.21 6.20
N TRP A 133 -30.32 20.89 7.22
CA TRP A 133 -29.58 22.13 7.05
C TRP A 133 -28.08 21.92 6.83
N MET A 134 -27.46 20.88 7.40
CA MET A 134 -26.00 20.74 7.49
C MET A 134 -25.40 19.64 6.61
N ASP A 135 -26.19 18.66 6.14
CA ASP A 135 -25.66 17.57 5.30
C ASP A 135 -25.36 18.05 3.86
N PHE A 136 -24.30 17.51 3.26
CA PHE A 136 -23.94 17.74 1.87
C PHE A 136 -24.79 16.85 0.96
N VAL A 137 -25.62 17.46 0.12
CA VAL A 137 -26.68 16.78 -0.66
C VAL A 137 -26.72 17.26 -2.11
N ASP A 138 -27.41 16.50 -2.96
CA ASP A 138 -27.73 16.91 -4.32
C ASP A 138 -28.85 17.97 -4.30
N LEU A 139 -28.53 19.16 -4.82
CA LEU A 139 -29.40 20.34 -4.91
C LEU A 139 -29.95 20.53 -6.33
N THR A 140 -29.98 19.47 -7.15
CA THR A 140 -30.45 19.53 -8.54
C THR A 140 -31.85 20.13 -8.66
N ASN A 141 -32.74 19.84 -7.72
CA ASN A 141 -34.11 20.37 -7.72
C ASN A 141 -34.34 21.53 -6.74
N GLU A 142 -33.27 22.07 -6.14
CA GLU A 142 -33.33 23.06 -5.06
C GLU A 142 -32.41 24.25 -5.38
N ARG A 143 -32.71 24.94 -6.49
CA ARG A 143 -31.88 26.02 -7.04
C ARG A 143 -31.61 27.15 -6.04
N GLN A 144 -32.52 27.39 -5.10
CA GLN A 144 -32.40 28.43 -4.07
C GLN A 144 -31.25 28.18 -3.07
N TYR A 145 -30.79 26.94 -2.93
CA TYR A 145 -29.69 26.58 -2.03
C TYR A 145 -28.36 26.37 -2.76
N ARG A 146 -28.34 26.39 -4.09
CA ARG A 146 -27.12 26.17 -4.86
C ARG A 146 -26.16 27.34 -4.70
N ARG A 147 -24.90 27.01 -4.42
CA ARG A 147 -23.76 27.94 -4.50
C ARG A 147 -22.89 27.46 -5.66
N ASP A 148 -22.54 28.37 -6.56
CA ASP A 148 -21.81 28.10 -7.81
C ASP A 148 -22.54 27.19 -8.81
N ASN A 149 -21.85 26.78 -9.88
CA ASN A 149 -22.38 25.84 -10.90
C ASN A 149 -22.36 24.36 -10.43
N SER A 150 -22.18 24.10 -9.13
CA SER A 150 -22.22 22.76 -8.55
C SER A 150 -23.67 22.29 -8.35
N GLN A 151 -23.90 21.01 -8.62
CA GLN A 151 -25.18 20.33 -8.35
C GLN A 151 -25.25 19.84 -6.90
N TRP A 152 -24.11 19.79 -6.19
CA TRP A 152 -24.00 19.32 -4.81
C TRP A 152 -23.66 20.49 -3.87
N GLY A 153 -24.28 20.53 -2.68
CA GLY A 153 -24.06 21.59 -1.69
C GLY A 153 -24.77 21.37 -0.35
N ILE A 154 -24.78 22.39 0.51
CA ILE A 154 -25.41 22.39 1.84
C ILE A 154 -26.51 23.45 1.87
N ARG A 155 -27.67 23.17 2.50
CA ARG A 155 -28.83 24.09 2.52
C ARG A 155 -28.65 25.28 3.46
N GLY A 156 -28.03 25.07 4.61
CA GLY A 156 -27.96 26.07 5.67
C GLY A 156 -26.76 27.02 5.60
N GLU A 157 -26.83 28.05 6.42
CA GLU A 157 -25.77 29.03 6.67
C GLU A 157 -25.23 28.92 8.11
N GLN A 158 -24.10 29.58 8.37
CA GLN A 158 -23.38 29.48 9.64
C GLN A 158 -24.25 29.77 10.88
N ARG A 159 -25.14 30.78 10.83
CA ARG A 159 -26.02 31.09 11.97
C ARG A 159 -27.03 29.98 12.27
N GLN A 160 -27.49 29.25 11.25
CA GLN A 160 -28.38 28.11 11.43
C GLN A 160 -27.61 26.94 12.05
N PHE A 161 -26.37 26.72 11.59
CA PHE A 161 -25.47 25.72 12.18
C PHE A 161 -25.21 26.02 13.65
N ASP A 162 -24.99 27.29 13.98
CA ASP A 162 -24.74 27.74 15.35
C ASP A 162 -25.92 27.42 16.27
N ILE A 163 -27.15 27.76 15.86
CA ILE A 163 -28.37 27.47 16.64
C ILE A 163 -28.54 25.96 16.85
N ILE A 164 -28.41 25.17 15.79
CA ILE A 164 -28.63 23.71 15.84
C ILE A 164 -27.57 23.04 16.72
N THR A 165 -26.31 23.43 16.55
CA THR A 165 -25.18 22.86 17.29
C THR A 165 -25.24 23.25 18.77
N LEU A 166 -25.51 24.52 19.09
CA LEU A 166 -25.60 24.97 20.48
C LEU A 166 -26.80 24.36 21.21
N SER A 167 -27.91 24.13 20.50
CA SER A 167 -29.07 23.38 21.03
C SER A 167 -28.71 21.92 21.33
N ALA A 168 -27.93 21.28 20.45
CA ALA A 168 -27.43 19.93 20.69
C ALA A 168 -26.52 19.92 21.91
N ILE A 169 -25.55 20.84 22.01
CA ILE A 169 -24.65 20.94 23.17
C ILE A 169 -25.43 21.12 24.48
N ALA A 170 -26.45 21.98 24.48
CA ALA A 170 -27.22 22.28 25.68
C ALA A 170 -28.09 21.10 26.16
N LEU A 171 -28.59 20.25 25.25
CA LEU A 171 -29.61 19.24 25.58
C LEU A 171 -29.11 17.79 25.50
N PHE A 172 -28.03 17.52 24.78
CA PHE A 172 -27.57 16.15 24.51
C PHE A 172 -26.69 15.64 25.66
N ASN A 173 -26.70 14.33 25.86
CA ASN A 173 -25.73 13.67 26.73
C ASN A 173 -24.48 13.26 25.93
N LYS A 174 -23.47 12.68 26.60
CA LYS A 174 -22.22 12.24 25.96
C LYS A 174 -22.47 11.32 24.75
N THR A 175 -23.36 10.34 24.89
CA THR A 175 -23.68 9.37 23.82
C THR A 175 -24.30 10.05 22.60
N ASP A 176 -25.22 10.98 22.84
CA ASP A 176 -25.95 11.68 21.79
C ASP A 176 -25.08 12.66 20.99
N ILE A 177 -24.13 13.34 21.66
CA ILE A 177 -23.29 14.39 21.06
C ILE A 177 -22.02 13.87 20.38
N ASN A 178 -21.58 12.64 20.67
CA ASN A 178 -20.30 12.11 20.19
C ASN A 178 -20.12 12.16 18.66
N SER A 179 -21.22 12.06 17.90
CA SER A 179 -21.25 12.14 16.43
C SER A 179 -21.33 13.57 15.86
N TRP A 180 -21.19 14.60 16.70
CA TRP A 180 -21.28 16.02 16.31
C TRP A 180 -19.91 16.66 16.38
N ASP A 181 -19.14 16.54 15.30
CA ASP A 181 -17.83 17.19 15.18
C ASP A 181 -17.93 18.72 15.27
N GLU A 182 -19.07 19.28 14.85
CA GLU A 182 -19.36 20.71 14.87
C GLU A 182 -19.36 21.30 16.28
N ALA A 183 -19.59 20.48 17.31
CA ALA A 183 -19.53 20.91 18.70
C ALA A 183 -18.13 21.40 19.10
N VAL A 184 -17.06 20.83 18.51
CA VAL A 184 -15.68 21.27 18.77
C VAL A 184 -15.47 22.72 18.31
N GLU A 185 -15.92 23.05 17.10
CA GLU A 185 -15.80 24.41 16.55
C GLU A 185 -16.66 25.43 17.30
N MET A 186 -17.83 25.00 17.79
CA MET A 186 -18.67 25.84 18.65
C MET A 186 -17.98 26.15 19.99
N LEU A 187 -17.38 25.15 20.63
CA LEU A 187 -16.69 25.32 21.92
C LEU A 187 -15.44 26.21 21.81
N LYS A 188 -14.76 26.26 20.65
CA LYS A 188 -13.65 27.21 20.43
C LYS A 188 -14.08 28.68 20.49
N ARG A 189 -15.38 28.96 20.37
CA ARG A 189 -15.99 30.29 20.43
C ARG A 189 -16.70 30.55 21.77
N VAL A 190 -16.36 29.79 22.81
CA VAL A 190 -17.01 29.87 24.13
C VAL A 190 -17.00 31.26 24.76
N GLU A 191 -16.04 32.12 24.43
CA GLU A 191 -15.96 33.50 24.90
C GLU A 191 -17.08 34.40 24.33
N GLU A 192 -17.77 33.99 23.26
CA GLU A 192 -18.90 34.74 22.73
C GLU A 192 -20.06 34.74 23.75
N PRO A 193 -20.58 35.93 24.16
CA PRO A 193 -21.52 36.03 25.28
C PRO A 193 -22.75 35.11 25.19
N LEU A 194 -23.34 34.96 24.01
CA LEU A 194 -24.53 34.12 23.82
C LEU A 194 -24.25 32.62 23.92
N ILE A 195 -23.05 32.17 23.52
CA ILE A 195 -22.62 30.78 23.66
C ILE A 195 -22.39 30.49 25.15
N LEU A 196 -21.65 31.39 25.82
CA LEU A 196 -21.34 31.31 27.23
C LEU A 196 -22.59 31.25 28.11
N GLU A 197 -23.58 32.11 27.85
CA GLU A 197 -24.85 32.13 28.58
C GLU A 197 -25.61 30.80 28.48
N VAL A 198 -25.64 30.17 27.30
CA VAL A 198 -26.28 28.86 27.11
C VAL A 198 -25.52 27.78 27.87
N LEU A 199 -24.19 27.78 27.83
CA LEU A 199 -23.35 26.82 28.53
C LEU A 199 -23.45 26.94 30.05
N HIS A 200 -23.48 28.15 30.60
CA HIS A 200 -23.71 28.36 32.05
C HIS A 200 -25.09 27.88 32.51
N TRP A 201 -26.09 27.99 31.64
CA TRP A 201 -27.42 27.46 31.94
C TRP A 201 -27.45 25.93 31.85
N ALA A 202 -26.89 25.34 30.80
CA ALA A 202 -26.97 23.90 30.53
C ALA A 202 -25.99 23.06 31.37
N LYS A 203 -24.80 23.61 31.69
CA LYS A 203 -23.68 22.95 32.40
C LYS A 203 -23.43 21.50 31.98
N PRO A 204 -23.13 21.24 30.69
CA PRO A 204 -22.93 19.89 30.19
C PRO A 204 -21.67 19.23 30.78
N GLU A 205 -21.85 18.21 31.62
CA GLU A 205 -20.75 17.46 32.27
C GLU A 205 -19.89 16.62 31.30
N TRP A 206 -20.37 16.42 30.06
CA TRP A 206 -19.71 15.55 29.09
C TRP A 206 -18.55 16.22 28.33
N ILE A 207 -18.40 17.55 28.42
CA ILE A 207 -17.45 18.31 27.58
C ILE A 207 -16.02 17.79 27.73
N THR A 208 -15.50 17.68 28.97
CA THR A 208 -14.11 17.25 29.21
C THR A 208 -13.82 15.91 28.54
N GLY A 209 -14.68 14.90 28.80
CA GLY A 209 -14.53 13.58 28.20
C GLY A 209 -14.70 13.57 26.68
N PHE A 210 -15.59 14.40 26.14
CA PHE A 210 -15.77 14.55 24.69
C PHE A 210 -14.52 15.15 24.02
N LEU A 211 -13.95 16.22 24.58
CA LEU A 211 -12.75 16.85 24.02
C LEU A 211 -11.54 15.92 24.09
N LEU A 212 -11.38 15.16 25.19
CA LEU A 212 -10.32 14.15 25.30
C LEU A 212 -10.49 13.02 24.26
N ASP A 213 -11.72 12.50 24.11
CA ASP A 213 -12.02 11.47 23.10
C ASP A 213 -11.74 11.97 21.67
N LYS A 214 -11.95 13.26 21.38
CA LYS A 214 -11.64 13.87 20.08
C LYS A 214 -10.13 14.09 19.90
N ALA A 215 -9.44 14.61 20.92
CA ALA A 215 -8.00 14.86 20.88
C ALA A 215 -7.18 13.57 20.66
N LYS A 216 -7.65 12.43 21.18
CA LYS A 216 -7.02 11.11 20.97
C LYS A 216 -7.24 10.51 19.59
N LYS A 217 -8.36 10.85 18.93
CA LYS A 217 -8.70 10.32 17.60
C LYS A 217 -8.00 11.08 16.48
N ASP A 218 -7.81 12.38 16.66
CA ASP A 218 -7.48 13.29 15.59
C ASP A 218 -6.55 14.41 16.09
N ASN A 219 -5.28 14.34 15.67
CA ASN A 219 -4.26 15.32 16.03
C ASN A 219 -4.45 16.69 15.35
N TRP A 220 -5.14 16.75 14.21
CA TRP A 220 -5.36 17.98 13.45
C TRP A 220 -6.56 18.78 13.96
N ARG A 221 -7.41 18.17 14.80
CA ARG A 221 -8.59 18.80 15.43
C ARG A 221 -8.45 19.05 16.94
N ARG A 222 -7.23 19.13 17.46
CA ARG A 222 -7.01 19.40 18.88
C ARG A 222 -7.56 20.76 19.30
N PHE A 223 -8.01 20.80 20.55
CA PHE A 223 -8.71 21.94 21.11
C PHE A 223 -7.71 22.98 21.61
N ASP A 224 -8.07 24.26 21.52
CA ASP A 224 -7.18 25.36 21.90
C ASP A 224 -6.94 25.38 23.42
N TYR A 225 -5.67 25.52 23.81
CA TYR A 225 -5.26 25.48 25.22
C TYR A 225 -5.77 26.68 26.03
N LYS A 226 -5.77 27.89 25.46
CA LYS A 226 -6.31 29.08 26.14
C LYS A 226 -7.82 28.95 26.32
N ALA A 227 -8.52 28.41 25.33
CA ALA A 227 -9.95 28.12 25.44
C ALA A 227 -10.25 27.08 26.54
N LEU A 228 -9.43 26.03 26.71
CA LEU A 228 -9.57 25.12 27.87
C LEU A 228 -9.43 25.86 29.19
N ARG A 229 -8.39 26.68 29.32
CA ARG A 229 -8.13 27.47 30.54
C ARG A 229 -9.26 28.45 30.84
N PHE A 230 -9.85 29.07 29.81
CA PHE A 230 -11.04 29.90 29.97
C PHE A 230 -12.24 29.09 30.47
N MET A 231 -12.51 27.94 29.85
CA MET A 231 -13.63 27.08 30.27
C MET A 231 -13.48 26.52 31.69
N GLU A 232 -12.25 26.23 32.11
CA GLU A 232 -11.92 25.85 33.48
C GLU A 232 -12.19 27.00 34.46
N ALA A 233 -11.74 28.21 34.13
CA ALA A 233 -11.99 29.41 34.96
C ALA A 233 -13.50 29.70 35.10
N GLU A 234 -14.27 29.47 34.04
CA GLU A 234 -15.74 29.59 34.03
C GLU A 234 -16.47 28.40 34.67
N SER A 235 -15.73 27.42 35.23
CA SER A 235 -16.28 26.21 35.85
C SER A 235 -17.19 25.38 34.91
N LEU A 236 -16.92 25.43 33.60
CA LEU A 236 -17.63 24.66 32.57
C LEU A 236 -17.03 23.26 32.38
N ILE A 237 -15.75 23.09 32.74
CA ILE A 237 -15.03 21.82 32.68
C ILE A 237 -14.17 21.63 33.94
N SER A 238 -13.87 20.36 34.23
CA SER A 238 -12.87 20.00 35.23
C SER A 238 -11.49 19.81 34.60
N TYR A 239 -10.43 20.06 35.38
CA TYR A 239 -9.05 19.79 34.99
C TYR A 239 -8.85 18.30 34.70
N GLU A 240 -8.28 18.00 33.53
CA GLU A 240 -7.96 16.64 33.07
C GLU A 240 -6.54 16.66 32.47
N PRO A 241 -5.51 16.12 33.17
CA PRO A 241 -4.10 16.33 32.82
C PRO A 241 -3.74 15.96 31.37
N GLU A 242 -4.28 14.84 30.87
CA GLU A 242 -3.99 14.37 29.52
C GLU A 242 -4.53 15.34 28.45
N LEU A 243 -5.76 15.84 28.62
CA LEU A 243 -6.36 16.81 27.70
C LEU A 243 -5.52 18.08 27.63
N TYR A 244 -5.06 18.56 28.79
CA TYR A 244 -4.25 19.78 28.89
C TYR A 244 -2.89 19.59 28.23
N ALA A 245 -2.20 18.48 28.49
CA ALA A 245 -0.93 18.15 27.84
C ALA A 245 -1.08 18.08 26.31
N LEU A 246 -2.12 17.38 25.81
CA LEU A 246 -2.37 17.22 24.38
C LEU A 246 -2.64 18.57 23.70
N SER A 247 -3.45 19.44 24.31
CA SER A 247 -3.77 20.77 23.79
C SER A 247 -2.59 21.73 23.85
N LEU A 248 -1.86 21.74 24.97
CA LEU A 248 -0.68 22.59 25.18
C LEU A 248 0.44 22.23 24.20
N GLY A 249 0.75 20.94 24.06
CA GLY A 249 1.82 20.44 23.19
C GLY A 249 1.56 20.66 21.69
N SER A 250 0.29 20.77 21.27
CA SER A 250 -0.10 20.89 19.86
C SER A 250 -0.27 22.33 19.34
N PHE A 251 0.25 23.33 20.06
CA PHE A 251 0.13 24.72 19.64
C PHE A 251 0.63 24.96 18.20
N SER A 252 -0.16 25.68 17.41
CA SER A 252 0.25 26.23 16.10
C SER A 252 -0.38 27.61 15.86
N GLU A 253 0.34 28.50 15.16
CA GLU A 253 -0.15 29.86 14.89
C GLU A 253 -1.47 29.86 14.09
N TRP A 254 -1.64 28.88 13.20
CA TRP A 254 -2.82 28.77 12.35
C TRP A 254 -4.07 28.41 13.15
N ALA A 255 -3.98 27.42 14.03
CA ALA A 255 -5.13 26.95 14.81
C ALA A 255 -5.53 27.96 15.90
N ALA A 256 -4.54 28.52 16.61
CA ALA A 256 -4.76 29.43 17.73
C ALA A 256 -4.98 30.90 17.30
N LYS A 257 -4.69 31.24 16.04
CA LYS A 257 -4.75 32.61 15.50
C LYS A 257 -3.93 33.65 16.28
N ILE A 258 -2.93 33.20 17.04
CA ILE A 258 -1.96 34.03 17.76
C ILE A 258 -0.55 33.69 17.29
N LYS A 259 0.37 34.65 17.45
CA LYS A 259 1.77 34.42 17.09
C LYS A 259 2.46 33.52 18.10
N ALA A 260 3.42 32.73 17.63
CA ALA A 260 4.15 31.79 18.49
C ALA A 260 4.87 32.50 19.63
N ARG A 261 5.41 33.71 19.39
CA ARG A 261 6.00 34.54 20.45
C ARG A 261 5.00 34.92 21.53
N GLU A 262 3.78 35.29 21.16
CA GLU A 262 2.73 35.60 22.13
C GLU A 262 2.33 34.38 22.96
N PHE A 263 2.27 33.19 22.33
CA PHE A 263 2.03 31.94 23.05
C PHE A 263 3.19 31.58 23.99
N ILE A 264 4.44 31.71 23.54
CA ILE A 264 5.63 31.50 24.37
C ILE A 264 5.59 32.44 25.57
N ASP A 265 5.36 33.74 25.36
CA ASP A 265 5.29 34.74 26.42
C ASP A 265 4.18 34.41 27.42
N PHE A 266 3.02 33.93 26.95
CA PHE A 266 1.94 33.46 27.81
C PHE A 266 2.37 32.27 28.69
N VAL A 267 2.96 31.21 28.12
CA VAL A 267 3.41 30.04 28.87
C VAL A 267 4.49 30.40 29.89
N LEU A 268 5.39 31.33 29.56
CA LEU A 268 6.47 31.77 30.46
C LEU A 268 5.97 32.61 31.64
N ASN A 269 4.83 33.28 31.51
CA ASN A 269 4.32 34.22 32.52
C ASN A 269 3.06 33.75 33.26
N ASP A 270 2.36 32.71 32.79
CA ASP A 270 1.22 32.10 33.50
C ASP A 270 1.69 31.03 34.50
N GLN A 271 1.49 31.29 35.80
CA GLN A 271 1.96 30.42 36.88
C GLN A 271 1.43 28.98 36.77
N LEU A 272 0.13 28.83 36.52
CA LEU A 272 -0.47 27.52 36.36
C LEU A 272 0.08 26.79 35.12
N ALA A 273 0.33 27.50 34.01
CA ALA A 273 0.92 26.90 32.82
C ALA A 273 2.29 26.27 33.12
N TYR A 274 3.23 27.02 33.72
CA TYR A 274 4.58 26.48 33.94
C TYR A 274 4.72 25.58 35.18
N GLU A 275 3.89 25.73 36.22
CA GLU A 275 3.96 24.89 37.44
C GLU A 275 3.11 23.62 37.36
N ARG A 276 1.97 23.65 36.65
CA ARG A 276 1.01 22.53 36.57
C ARG A 276 1.00 21.86 35.21
N ASP A 277 0.81 22.63 34.14
CA ASP A 277 0.45 22.07 32.82
C ASP A 277 1.68 21.64 31.99
N VAL A 278 2.79 22.41 32.03
CA VAL A 278 4.06 22.05 31.36
C VAL A 278 4.65 20.73 31.87
N PRO A 279 4.70 20.45 33.19
CA PRO A 279 5.16 19.14 33.69
C PRO A 279 4.42 17.93 33.11
N GLU A 280 3.14 18.07 32.76
CA GLU A 280 2.35 16.96 32.19
C GLU A 280 2.84 16.56 30.79
N LEU A 281 3.60 17.41 30.10
CA LEU A 281 4.25 17.07 28.82
C LEU A 281 5.32 15.99 28.96
N PHE A 282 5.80 15.73 30.19
CA PHE A 282 6.67 14.58 30.47
C PHE A 282 5.88 13.30 30.78
N ASN A 283 4.58 13.40 31.07
CA ASN A 283 3.72 12.28 31.45
C ASN A 283 2.89 11.72 30.29
N TYR A 284 2.55 12.55 29.30
CA TYR A 284 1.72 12.18 28.15
C TYR A 284 2.46 12.37 26.81
N GLN A 285 2.19 11.48 25.85
CA GLN A 285 2.75 11.60 24.51
C GLN A 285 2.06 12.74 23.75
N THR A 286 2.84 13.71 23.27
CA THR A 286 2.35 14.88 22.51
C THR A 286 3.13 15.08 21.20
N GLU A 287 2.85 16.15 20.46
CA GLU A 287 3.49 16.54 19.20
C GLU A 287 4.32 17.82 19.38
N LEU A 288 4.77 18.09 20.60
CA LEU A 288 5.54 19.30 20.90
C LEU A 288 6.82 19.43 20.04
N GLN A 289 7.33 18.31 19.50
CA GLN A 289 8.46 18.30 18.58
C GLN A 289 8.17 18.98 17.23
N ASP A 290 6.89 19.12 16.89
CA ASP A 290 6.39 19.67 15.61
C ASP A 290 6.03 21.16 15.71
N GLY A 291 6.21 21.79 16.88
CA GLY A 291 5.91 23.19 17.12
C GLY A 291 6.93 24.16 16.52
N TYR A 292 6.90 24.36 15.21
CA TYR A 292 7.78 25.25 14.45
C TYR A 292 7.16 26.62 14.15
N PHE A 293 7.99 27.66 14.07
CA PHE A 293 7.57 28.96 13.54
C PHE A 293 8.71 29.74 12.89
N ARG A 294 8.35 30.81 12.17
CA ARG A 294 9.25 31.78 11.55
C ARG A 294 8.80 33.19 11.88
N GLU A 295 9.72 34.13 12.00
CA GLU A 295 9.38 35.53 12.27
C GLU A 295 9.20 36.32 10.96
N LYS A 296 9.97 35.95 9.93
CA LYS A 296 9.91 36.57 8.60
C LYS A 296 9.60 35.54 7.53
N ASP A 297 8.87 35.95 6.49
CA ASP A 297 8.57 35.07 5.36
C ASP A 297 9.83 34.60 4.59
N THR A 298 10.92 35.35 4.73
CA THR A 298 12.24 35.03 4.16
C THR A 298 12.99 33.92 4.92
N GLU A 299 12.54 33.53 6.11
CA GLU A 299 13.20 32.52 6.95
C GLU A 299 12.68 31.10 6.69
N ALA A 300 13.47 30.11 7.14
CA ALA A 300 13.09 28.71 7.30
C ALA A 300 11.71 28.57 7.95
N TYR A 301 10.83 27.67 7.47
CA TYR A 301 9.51 27.48 8.11
C TYR A 301 9.68 26.93 9.54
N ASP A 302 10.80 26.24 9.76
CA ASP A 302 11.32 25.67 10.99
C ASP A 302 12.49 26.47 11.57
N ALA A 303 12.57 27.77 11.27
CA ALA A 303 13.62 28.67 11.78
C ALA A 303 13.72 28.66 13.31
N TYR A 304 12.56 28.57 13.98
CA TYR A 304 12.47 28.50 15.43
C TYR A 304 11.60 27.32 15.86
N ARG A 305 11.92 26.77 17.04
CA ARG A 305 11.18 25.70 17.70
C ARG A 305 10.58 26.22 19.00
N THR A 306 9.25 26.23 19.08
CA THR A 306 8.47 26.79 20.18
C THR A 306 8.88 26.21 21.54
N TRP A 307 8.84 24.88 21.66
CA TRP A 307 9.14 24.19 22.92
C TRP A 307 10.62 24.17 23.30
N GLU A 308 11.52 24.34 22.33
CA GLU A 308 12.93 24.58 22.62
C GLU A 308 13.14 25.93 23.32
N ILE A 309 12.48 26.99 22.83
CA ILE A 309 12.54 28.31 23.47
C ILE A 309 11.92 28.26 24.87
N ILE A 310 10.73 27.66 25.01
CA ILE A 310 10.02 27.58 26.30
C ILE A 310 10.88 26.85 27.35
N TYR A 311 11.36 25.64 27.06
CA TYR A 311 12.16 24.89 28.03
C TYR A 311 13.46 25.62 28.40
N ASN A 312 14.16 26.19 27.41
CA ASN A 312 15.40 26.93 27.67
C ASN A 312 15.15 28.16 28.57
N SER A 313 14.09 28.93 28.32
CA SER A 313 13.74 30.09 29.13
C SER A 313 13.30 29.69 30.54
N LEU A 314 12.43 28.68 30.69
CA LEU A 314 12.00 28.20 32.01
C LEU A 314 13.16 27.69 32.86
N LEU A 315 14.15 27.01 32.26
CA LEU A 315 15.37 26.58 32.94
C LEU A 315 16.25 27.76 33.33
N ALA A 316 16.44 28.73 32.43
CA ALA A 316 17.28 29.91 32.67
C ALA A 316 16.69 30.82 33.77
N GLU A 317 15.37 30.93 33.83
CA GLU A 317 14.64 31.72 34.84
C GLU A 317 14.43 30.97 36.17
N GLY A 318 14.86 29.70 36.26
CA GLY A 318 14.68 28.88 37.46
C GLY A 318 13.24 28.44 37.73
N LYS A 319 12.33 28.62 36.78
CA LYS A 319 10.92 28.21 36.84
C LYS A 319 10.73 26.70 36.60
N LEU A 320 11.66 26.05 35.91
CA LEU A 320 11.71 24.60 35.74
C LEU A 320 12.94 24.03 36.45
N ASN A 321 12.73 23.06 37.34
CA ASN A 321 13.82 22.43 38.07
C ASN A 321 14.72 21.60 37.13
N ARG A 322 16.01 21.94 37.07
CA ARG A 322 16.99 21.31 36.19
C ARG A 322 17.15 19.80 36.42
N ASN A 323 17.23 19.36 37.68
CA ASN A 323 17.40 17.94 38.00
C ASN A 323 16.15 17.14 37.64
N TYR A 324 14.97 17.69 37.92
CA TYR A 324 13.71 17.11 37.48
C TYR A 324 13.65 16.97 35.95
N TYR A 325 14.05 18.01 35.21
CA TYR A 325 14.08 17.98 33.74
C TYR A 325 15.02 16.89 33.18
N ILE A 326 16.23 16.77 33.74
CA ILE A 326 17.18 15.71 33.39
C ILE A 326 16.57 14.34 33.64
N ALA A 327 16.01 14.13 34.84
CA ALA A 327 15.39 12.86 35.23
C ALA A 327 14.26 12.46 34.27
N GLN A 328 13.36 13.38 33.95
CA GLN A 328 12.22 13.09 33.07
C GLN A 328 12.65 12.71 31.65
N ILE A 329 13.65 13.39 31.07
CA ILE A 329 14.12 13.06 29.72
C ILE A 329 14.71 11.65 29.66
N ILE A 330 15.45 11.24 30.70
CA ILE A 330 16.01 9.89 30.80
C ILE A 330 14.87 8.87 30.89
N LEU A 331 13.89 9.09 31.77
CA LEU A 331 12.74 8.19 31.95
C LEU A 331 11.87 8.07 30.69
N ILE A 332 11.73 9.13 29.90
CA ILE A 332 10.97 9.13 28.64
C ILE A 332 11.52 8.13 27.63
N GLN A 333 12.82 7.82 27.67
CA GLN A 333 13.43 6.96 26.66
C GLN A 333 12.87 5.54 26.69
N THR A 334 12.43 5.07 27.85
CA THR A 334 11.86 3.72 28.05
C THR A 334 10.33 3.68 27.98
N LYS A 335 9.65 4.84 27.90
CA LYS A 335 8.18 4.90 27.71
C LYS A 335 7.77 4.39 26.34
N ASP A 336 6.56 3.87 26.18
CA ASP A 336 6.03 3.46 24.87
C ASP A 336 5.53 4.66 24.05
N TRP A 337 6.48 5.51 23.66
CA TRP A 337 6.22 6.75 22.91
C TRP A 337 6.83 6.75 21.51
N ASN A 338 6.25 7.54 20.61
CA ASN A 338 6.77 7.72 19.26
C ASN A 338 8.24 8.19 19.24
N THR A 339 8.99 7.73 18.23
CA THR A 339 10.42 8.01 18.09
C THR A 339 10.76 9.50 17.90
N PRO A 340 10.01 10.29 17.10
CA PRO A 340 10.28 11.73 16.94
C PRO A 340 10.28 12.51 18.25
N LEU A 341 9.27 12.33 19.11
CA LEU A 341 9.17 13.00 20.41
C LEU A 341 10.33 12.61 21.33
N LYS A 342 10.66 11.32 21.42
CA LYS A 342 11.83 10.86 22.19
C LYS A 342 13.12 11.51 21.67
N SER A 343 13.26 11.60 20.35
CA SER A 343 14.42 12.23 19.70
C SER A 343 14.53 13.72 20.03
N PHE A 344 13.39 14.42 20.09
CA PHE A 344 13.34 15.81 20.53
C PHE A 344 13.94 15.95 21.94
N PHE A 345 13.46 15.16 22.90
CA PHE A 345 13.95 15.23 24.29
C PHE A 345 15.44 14.83 24.42
N ARG A 346 15.89 13.79 23.71
CA ARG A 346 17.33 13.44 23.68
C ARG A 346 18.18 14.60 23.22
N LYS A 347 17.78 15.28 22.15
CA LYS A 347 18.49 16.46 21.63
C LYS A 347 18.57 17.57 22.68
N ARG A 348 17.48 17.84 23.41
CA ARG A 348 17.46 18.82 24.51
C ARG A 348 18.44 18.46 25.62
N LEU A 349 18.52 17.20 26.04
CA LEU A 349 19.46 16.78 27.09
C LEU A 349 20.92 16.82 26.59
N THR A 350 21.17 16.48 25.33
CA THR A 350 22.49 16.62 24.70
C THR A 350 22.95 18.09 24.70
N GLU A 351 22.08 19.02 24.33
CA GLU A 351 22.37 20.46 24.32
C GLU A 351 22.51 21.05 25.72
N LEU A 352 21.70 20.58 26.69
CA LEU A 352 21.81 20.93 28.11
C LEU A 352 23.17 20.52 28.69
N ASN A 353 23.81 19.52 28.07
CA ASN A 353 25.13 19.00 28.36
C ASN A 353 25.38 18.81 29.87
N PRO A 354 24.59 17.94 30.54
CA PRO A 354 24.73 17.72 31.98
C PRO A 354 26.12 17.19 32.34
N ALA A 355 26.61 17.61 33.49
CA ALA A 355 27.86 17.12 34.07
C ALA A 355 27.69 15.70 34.61
N ALA A 356 28.81 15.00 34.86
CA ALA A 356 28.78 13.62 35.30
C ALA A 356 28.06 13.44 36.66
N ASP A 357 28.25 14.37 37.59
CA ASP A 357 27.60 14.40 38.90
C ASP A 357 26.09 14.62 38.83
N GLU A 358 25.59 15.34 37.81
CA GLU A 358 24.17 15.50 37.54
C GLU A 358 23.51 14.22 36.99
N LEU A 359 24.29 13.37 36.30
CA LEU A 359 23.82 12.12 35.70
C LEU A 359 23.92 10.91 36.64
N LEU A 360 24.92 10.89 37.53
CA LEU A 360 25.18 9.79 38.45
C LEU A 360 23.96 9.33 39.29
N PRO A 361 23.07 10.22 39.78
CA PRO A 361 21.85 9.80 40.49
C PRO A 361 20.89 8.97 39.65
N TYR A 362 20.99 9.05 38.31
CA TYR A 362 20.09 8.41 37.35
C TYR A 362 20.79 7.29 36.55
N GLN A 363 21.99 6.88 36.95
CA GLN A 363 22.80 5.92 36.19
C GLN A 363 22.07 4.59 35.93
N GLU A 364 21.29 4.07 36.89
CA GLU A 364 20.52 2.84 36.71
C GLU A 364 19.38 3.02 35.68
N ASN A 365 18.75 4.19 35.63
CA ASN A 365 17.75 4.51 34.59
C ASN A 365 18.40 4.64 33.21
N ILE A 366 19.62 5.17 33.15
CA ILE A 366 20.43 5.24 31.92
C ILE A 366 20.79 3.83 31.46
N PHE A 367 21.25 2.96 32.38
CA PHE A 367 21.60 1.58 32.04
C PHE A 367 20.39 0.77 31.58
N ALA A 368 19.22 0.96 32.19
CA ALA A 368 17.98 0.32 31.74
C ALA A 368 17.63 0.64 30.27
N ALA A 369 18.01 1.82 29.78
CA ALA A 369 17.81 2.19 28.37
C ALA A 369 18.74 1.44 27.38
N LEU A 370 19.79 0.77 27.86
CA LEU A 370 20.68 -0.06 27.02
C LEU A 370 19.97 -1.29 26.45
N GLN A 371 18.96 -1.81 27.14
CA GLN A 371 18.18 -2.97 26.68
C GLN A 371 16.90 -2.58 25.93
N TYR A 372 16.76 -1.31 25.55
CA TYR A 372 15.59 -0.85 24.80
C TYR A 372 15.68 -1.28 23.32
N ALA A 373 14.56 -1.70 22.73
CA ALA A 373 14.52 -2.27 21.37
C ALA A 373 14.90 -1.28 20.23
N HIS A 374 15.01 0.02 20.51
CA HIS A 374 15.30 1.04 19.51
C HIS A 374 16.75 1.53 19.62
N ALA A 375 17.62 1.14 18.68
CA ALA A 375 19.06 1.40 18.71
C ALA A 375 19.47 2.88 18.98
N PRO A 376 18.79 3.93 18.47
CA PRO A 376 19.10 5.31 18.85
C PRO A 376 18.95 5.63 20.34
N VAL A 377 18.07 4.93 21.07
CA VAL A 377 17.95 5.06 22.54
C VAL A 377 19.14 4.40 23.23
N VAL A 378 19.52 3.19 22.80
CA VAL A 378 20.69 2.46 23.32
C VAL A 378 21.97 3.28 23.10
N ASN A 379 22.16 3.83 21.91
CA ASN A 379 23.31 4.68 21.60
C ASN A 379 23.35 5.95 22.47
N PHE A 380 22.19 6.56 22.71
CA PHE A 380 22.11 7.72 23.60
C PHE A 380 22.48 7.38 25.04
N ALA A 381 21.96 6.28 25.58
CA ALA A 381 22.33 5.78 26.89
C ALA A 381 23.84 5.50 27.00
N MET A 382 24.43 4.92 25.95
CA MET A 382 25.87 4.67 25.89
C MET A 382 26.71 5.96 25.91
N GLU A 383 26.29 7.00 25.19
CA GLU A 383 26.97 8.31 25.23
C GLU A 383 26.83 9.00 26.60
N LEU A 384 25.72 8.80 27.33
CA LEU A 384 25.59 9.27 28.71
C LEU A 384 26.49 8.48 29.66
N ALA A 385 26.56 7.15 29.53
CA ALA A 385 27.47 6.31 30.30
C ALA A 385 28.94 6.72 30.09
N LYS A 386 29.33 7.02 28.85
CA LYS A 386 30.65 7.55 28.48
C LYS A 386 31.00 8.87 29.17
N LYS A 387 30.03 9.68 29.60
CA LYS A 387 30.30 10.89 30.38
C LYS A 387 30.57 10.61 31.86
N MET A 388 30.10 9.49 32.38
CA MET A 388 30.16 9.16 33.81
C MET A 388 31.20 8.10 34.18
N TYR A 389 31.63 7.25 33.24
CA TYR A 389 32.37 6.02 33.55
C TYR A 389 33.72 6.20 34.28
N GLU A 390 34.32 7.40 34.23
CA GLU A 390 35.56 7.69 34.98
C GLU A 390 35.30 8.13 36.44
N GLU A 391 34.06 8.38 36.82
CA GLU A 391 33.68 8.82 38.17
C GLU A 391 33.73 7.68 39.18
N LYS A 392 34.21 7.97 40.41
CA LYS A 392 34.33 6.95 41.47
C LYS A 392 33.00 6.34 41.92
N LYS A 393 31.89 7.06 41.73
CA LYS A 393 30.53 6.61 42.10
C LYS A 393 29.81 5.88 40.96
N PHE A 394 30.47 5.69 39.81
CA PHE A 394 29.92 4.92 38.70
C PHE A 394 29.85 3.43 39.08
N ASN A 395 28.67 2.84 38.94
CA ASN A 395 28.42 1.44 39.26
C ASN A 395 28.87 0.55 38.09
N VAL A 396 30.16 0.21 38.09
CA VAL A 396 30.78 -0.59 37.03
C VAL A 396 30.11 -1.96 36.89
N ASP A 397 29.81 -2.62 38.00
CA ASP A 397 29.22 -3.97 37.97
C ASP A 397 27.82 -3.96 37.33
N SER A 398 26.95 -3.01 37.70
CA SER A 398 25.64 -2.85 37.06
C SER A 398 25.76 -2.50 35.58
N PHE A 399 26.64 -1.56 35.21
CA PHE A 399 26.84 -1.19 33.81
C PHE A 399 27.20 -2.41 32.94
N LEU A 400 28.09 -3.28 33.43
CA LEU A 400 28.48 -4.49 32.71
C LEU A 400 27.32 -5.51 32.57
N ASP A 401 26.40 -5.60 33.54
CA ASP A 401 25.20 -6.47 33.43
C ASP A 401 24.24 -5.97 32.35
N TRP A 402 24.01 -4.67 32.28
CA TRP A 402 23.14 -4.07 31.27
C TRP A 402 23.74 -4.07 29.87
N LEU A 403 25.07 -4.15 29.76
CA LEU A 403 25.80 -4.10 28.50
C LEU A 403 25.74 -5.42 27.72
N GLU A 404 25.59 -6.57 28.38
CA GLU A 404 25.66 -7.89 27.74
C GLU A 404 24.75 -8.05 26.51
N PRO A 405 23.44 -7.75 26.57
CA PRO A 405 22.56 -7.86 25.40
C PRO A 405 22.93 -6.89 24.27
N VAL A 406 23.52 -5.73 24.60
CA VAL A 406 23.96 -4.74 23.61
C VAL A 406 25.10 -5.29 22.77
N MET A 407 26.00 -6.06 23.36
CA MET A 407 27.18 -6.59 22.69
C MET A 407 26.84 -7.68 21.66
N MET A 408 25.70 -8.37 21.84
CA MET A 408 25.17 -9.38 20.91
C MET A 408 24.24 -8.80 19.83
N ALA A 409 23.73 -7.58 20.01
CA ALA A 409 22.64 -7.03 19.21
C ALA A 409 23.12 -6.40 17.88
N SER A 410 22.65 -6.96 16.76
CA SER A 410 23.11 -6.59 15.40
C SER A 410 22.73 -5.17 14.96
N ASP A 411 21.72 -4.56 15.58
CA ASP A 411 21.23 -3.20 15.36
C ASP A 411 21.97 -2.15 16.21
N ASN A 412 22.70 -2.58 17.25
CA ASN A 412 23.39 -1.69 18.22
C ASN A 412 24.86 -1.38 17.88
N LYS A 413 25.23 -1.44 16.59
CA LYS A 413 26.61 -1.28 16.11
C LYS A 413 27.32 -0.02 16.62
N THR A 414 26.62 1.11 16.69
CA THR A 414 27.20 2.37 17.18
C THR A 414 27.44 2.33 18.69
N ALA A 415 26.51 1.77 19.46
CA ALA A 415 26.66 1.60 20.91
C ALA A 415 27.84 0.65 21.24
N ILE A 416 27.97 -0.47 20.52
CA ILE A 416 29.11 -1.39 20.64
C ILE A 416 30.44 -0.66 20.37
N LYS A 417 30.50 0.17 19.32
CA LYS A 417 31.70 0.99 19.01
C LYS A 417 32.04 1.96 20.13
N THR A 418 31.04 2.56 20.77
CA THR A 418 31.23 3.47 21.91
C THR A 418 31.64 2.71 23.18
N ALA A 419 31.21 1.46 23.35
CA ALA A 419 31.57 0.62 24.49
C ALA A 419 33.05 0.20 24.50
N PHE A 420 33.67 -0.06 23.33
CA PHE A 420 35.08 -0.50 23.27
C PHE A 420 36.08 0.39 24.06
N PRO A 421 36.14 1.72 23.87
CA PRO A 421 37.06 2.56 24.65
C PRO A 421 36.71 2.60 26.15
N ILE A 422 35.43 2.51 26.51
CA ILE A 422 34.98 2.44 27.91
C ILE A 422 35.52 1.16 28.56
N LEU A 423 35.28 0.01 27.93
CA LEU A 423 35.75 -1.31 28.40
C LEU A 423 37.28 -1.38 28.49
N GLU A 424 38.01 -0.81 27.51
CA GLU A 424 39.47 -0.78 27.56
C GLU A 424 39.99 0.00 28.79
N LYS A 425 39.35 1.13 29.13
CA LYS A 425 39.72 1.95 30.29
C LYS A 425 39.30 1.27 31.60
N LEU A 426 38.10 0.70 31.67
CA LEU A 426 37.59 0.00 32.84
C LEU A 426 38.45 -1.22 33.19
N ASN A 427 38.95 -1.97 32.21
CA ASN A 427 39.94 -3.03 32.44
C ASN A 427 41.17 -2.50 33.21
N LYS A 428 41.78 -1.41 32.71
CA LYS A 428 42.98 -0.84 33.33
C LYS A 428 42.73 -0.38 34.77
N GLN A 429 41.54 0.16 35.04
CA GLN A 429 41.15 0.64 36.37
C GLN A 429 40.74 -0.50 37.33
N TYR A 430 40.12 -1.56 36.80
CA TYR A 430 39.58 -2.67 37.57
C TYR A 430 40.03 -4.04 37.02
N PRO A 431 41.32 -4.42 37.18
CA PRO A 431 41.86 -5.65 36.59
C PRO A 431 41.11 -6.94 36.97
N LYS A 432 40.42 -6.95 38.13
CA LYS A 432 39.59 -8.08 38.58
C LYS A 432 38.40 -8.36 37.66
N LEU A 433 37.95 -7.36 36.89
CA LEU A 433 36.83 -7.48 35.96
C LEU A 433 37.26 -7.93 34.56
N ASN A 434 38.56 -8.15 34.31
CA ASN A 434 39.08 -8.43 32.97
C ASN A 434 38.48 -9.69 32.33
N ARG A 435 38.23 -10.75 33.10
CA ARG A 435 37.55 -11.95 32.59
C ARG A 435 36.14 -11.64 32.11
N ARG A 436 35.38 -10.89 32.90
CA ARG A 436 34.02 -10.45 32.57
C ARG A 436 34.00 -9.53 31.34
N ILE A 437 34.94 -8.58 31.26
CA ILE A 437 35.09 -7.70 30.10
C ILE A 437 35.47 -8.51 28.84
N ALA A 438 36.38 -9.49 28.95
CA ALA A 438 36.75 -10.35 27.84
C ALA A 438 35.55 -11.19 27.36
N ALA A 439 34.76 -11.75 28.28
CA ALA A 439 33.53 -12.47 27.95
C ALA A 439 32.51 -11.59 27.21
N LEU A 440 32.35 -10.32 27.59
CA LEU A 440 31.49 -9.35 26.89
C LEU A 440 32.01 -8.97 25.50
N LEU A 441 33.33 -8.91 25.32
CA LEU A 441 33.92 -8.68 23.99
C LEU A 441 33.73 -9.88 23.07
N ALA A 442 33.71 -11.10 23.62
CA ALA A 442 33.42 -12.31 22.86
C ALA A 442 31.99 -12.31 22.29
N ASP A 443 31.03 -11.65 22.95
CA ASP A 443 29.65 -11.55 22.47
C ASP A 443 29.49 -10.81 21.14
N VAL A 444 30.46 -9.95 20.80
CA VAL A 444 30.47 -9.21 19.53
C VAL A 444 30.57 -10.15 18.31
N TYR A 445 31.11 -11.36 18.47
CA TYR A 445 31.20 -12.32 17.35
C TYR A 445 29.84 -12.87 16.92
N VAL A 446 28.79 -12.68 17.71
CA VAL A 446 27.40 -12.95 17.30
C VAL A 446 26.90 -11.92 16.28
N VAL A 447 27.47 -10.71 16.26
CA VAL A 447 27.10 -9.64 15.34
C VAL A 447 27.76 -9.86 13.98
N PRO A 448 26.99 -9.95 12.87
CA PRO A 448 27.53 -10.19 11.53
C PRO A 448 28.12 -8.89 10.93
N ASP A 449 29.19 -8.39 11.53
CA ASP A 449 29.91 -7.18 11.11
C ASP A 449 31.42 -7.36 11.29
N LEU A 450 32.12 -7.67 10.19
CA LEU A 450 33.56 -7.94 10.16
C LEU A 450 34.38 -6.83 10.84
N ASN A 451 34.02 -5.55 10.66
CA ASN A 451 34.75 -4.44 11.27
C ASN A 451 34.61 -4.43 12.80
N LEU A 452 33.41 -4.69 13.32
CA LEU A 452 33.21 -4.86 14.77
C LEU A 452 33.98 -6.06 15.30
N GLN A 453 33.94 -7.20 14.61
CA GLN A 453 34.64 -8.41 15.02
C GLN A 453 36.17 -8.21 15.01
N GLU A 454 36.74 -7.54 13.99
CA GLU A 454 38.17 -7.19 13.95
C GLU A 454 38.58 -6.25 15.09
N ARG A 455 37.71 -5.30 15.46
CA ARG A 455 37.96 -4.38 16.58
C ARG A 455 37.90 -5.10 17.93
N ALA A 456 36.90 -5.96 18.12
CA ALA A 456 36.80 -6.83 19.29
C ALA A 456 38.02 -7.76 19.40
N THR A 457 38.46 -8.34 18.28
CA THR A 457 39.67 -9.19 18.19
C THR A 457 40.90 -8.42 18.68
N LYS A 458 41.16 -7.23 18.14
CA LYS A 458 42.32 -6.41 18.54
C LYS A 458 42.30 -6.08 20.04
N LEU A 459 41.13 -5.80 20.59
CA LEU A 459 40.99 -5.50 22.01
C LEU A 459 41.19 -6.76 22.85
N LEU A 460 40.60 -7.89 22.48
CA LEU A 460 40.79 -9.19 23.15
C LEU A 460 42.26 -9.61 23.17
N LEU A 461 42.97 -9.54 22.03
CA LEU A 461 44.41 -9.83 21.97
C LEU A 461 45.26 -8.96 22.91
N LYS A 462 44.76 -7.76 23.25
CA LYS A 462 45.43 -6.83 24.17
C LYS A 462 45.10 -7.07 25.64
N ILE A 463 43.92 -7.61 25.95
CA ILE A 463 43.37 -7.60 27.32
C ILE A 463 43.05 -8.96 27.91
N ALA A 464 42.78 -9.95 27.07
CA ALA A 464 42.36 -11.27 27.50
C ALA A 464 43.55 -12.03 28.12
N PRO A 465 43.34 -12.80 29.20
CA PRO A 465 44.37 -13.71 29.69
C PRO A 465 44.64 -14.80 28.64
N GLU A 466 45.91 -15.13 28.38
CA GLU A 466 46.30 -16.13 27.35
C GLU A 466 45.76 -17.56 27.59
N LYS A 467 45.20 -17.84 28.77
CA LYS A 467 44.67 -19.17 29.15
C LYS A 467 43.42 -19.06 30.03
N ASP A 468 42.38 -18.41 29.52
CA ASP A 468 41.08 -18.33 30.18
C ASP A 468 40.13 -19.39 29.58
N PRO A 469 39.84 -20.50 30.29
CA PRO A 469 39.06 -21.61 29.73
C PRO A 469 37.63 -21.21 29.38
N ASP A 470 37.00 -20.35 30.19
CA ASP A 470 35.62 -19.90 29.97
C ASP A 470 35.54 -19.02 28.70
N LEU A 471 36.56 -18.18 28.47
CA LEU A 471 36.67 -17.39 27.25
C LEU A 471 36.92 -18.28 26.03
N SER A 472 37.79 -19.28 26.16
CA SER A 472 38.09 -20.23 25.08
C SER A 472 36.86 -21.03 24.67
N GLU A 473 36.08 -21.53 25.62
CA GLU A 473 34.81 -22.22 25.35
C GLU A 473 33.82 -21.29 24.63
N LYS A 474 33.65 -20.07 25.16
CA LYS A 474 32.73 -19.08 24.58
C LYS A 474 33.11 -18.70 23.15
N LEU A 475 34.38 -18.38 22.89
CA LEU A 475 34.87 -18.06 21.53
C LEU A 475 34.75 -19.26 20.60
N SER A 476 35.02 -20.46 21.09
CA SER A 476 34.87 -21.71 20.32
C SER A 476 33.41 -21.93 19.90
N SER A 477 32.44 -21.56 20.74
CA SER A 477 31.01 -21.62 20.40
C SER A 477 30.57 -20.65 19.29
N TYR A 478 31.34 -19.59 19.03
CA TYR A 478 31.06 -18.58 18.00
C TYR A 478 31.88 -18.73 16.72
N VAL A 479 32.70 -19.78 16.58
CA VAL A 479 33.59 -19.97 15.42
C VAL A 479 32.85 -19.91 14.08
N ALA A 480 31.64 -20.48 13.99
CA ALA A 480 30.83 -20.46 12.76
C ALA A 480 30.32 -19.05 12.39
N LEU A 481 30.26 -18.13 13.36
CA LEU A 481 29.79 -16.75 13.20
C LEU A 481 30.94 -15.77 12.91
N MET A 482 32.19 -16.20 13.10
CA MET A 482 33.37 -15.38 12.84
C MET A 482 33.54 -15.15 11.34
N GLN A 483 33.75 -13.88 10.97
CA GLN A 483 33.86 -13.45 9.58
C GLN A 483 35.31 -13.28 9.14
N GLY A 484 35.60 -13.58 7.87
CA GLY A 484 36.90 -13.37 7.25
C GLY A 484 38.07 -14.03 8.02
N ASN A 485 39.09 -13.25 8.36
CA ASN A 485 40.31 -13.75 9.03
C ASN A 485 40.26 -13.74 10.57
N VAL A 486 39.09 -13.44 11.17
CA VAL A 486 38.91 -13.32 12.63
C VAL A 486 39.30 -14.62 13.34
N ARG A 487 38.80 -15.76 12.86
CA ARG A 487 39.11 -17.09 13.42
C ARG A 487 40.61 -17.36 13.45
N THR A 488 41.32 -17.11 12.34
CA THR A 488 42.77 -17.30 12.25
C THR A 488 43.52 -16.41 13.25
N SER A 489 43.05 -15.17 13.43
CA SER A 489 43.66 -14.19 14.34
C SER A 489 43.47 -14.56 15.81
N LEU A 490 42.41 -15.31 16.14
CA LEU A 490 42.10 -15.78 17.49
C LEU A 490 42.56 -17.21 17.76
N SER A 491 43.32 -17.84 16.87
CA SER A 491 43.72 -19.25 16.98
C SER A 491 44.34 -19.61 18.34
N ALA A 492 45.10 -18.71 18.97
CA ALA A 492 45.66 -18.90 20.31
C ALA A 492 44.63 -18.97 21.46
N PHE A 493 43.40 -18.51 21.24
CA PHE A 493 42.31 -18.50 22.22
C PHE A 493 41.26 -19.59 21.95
N LEU A 494 41.31 -20.28 20.81
CA LEU A 494 40.34 -21.31 20.42
C LEU A 494 40.78 -22.70 20.88
N MET A 495 39.81 -23.60 21.11
CA MET A 495 40.09 -25.00 21.44
C MET A 495 40.59 -25.76 20.20
N GLU A 496 41.59 -26.65 20.36
CA GLU A 496 42.21 -27.39 19.25
C GLU A 496 41.19 -28.15 18.38
N GLU A 497 40.16 -28.74 19.00
CA GLU A 497 39.09 -29.49 18.34
C GLU A 497 38.25 -28.63 17.38
N THR A 498 38.13 -27.33 17.65
CA THR A 498 37.37 -26.39 16.79
C THR A 498 38.16 -25.86 15.60
N MET A 499 39.46 -26.14 15.52
CA MET A 499 40.27 -25.76 14.35
C MET A 499 40.09 -26.72 13.15
N GLY A 500 39.43 -27.87 13.34
CA GLY A 500 39.29 -28.94 12.33
C GLY A 500 37.99 -28.98 11.51
N ILE A 501 37.04 -28.06 11.70
CA ILE A 501 35.64 -28.20 11.21
C ILE A 501 35.45 -27.90 9.69
N ASP A 502 36.46 -27.47 8.95
CA ASP A 502 36.27 -26.97 7.57
C ASP A 502 36.37 -28.02 6.46
N GLN A 503 35.43 -28.96 6.44
CA GLN A 503 35.12 -29.72 5.23
C GLN A 503 33.64 -29.54 4.88
N GLU A 504 33.24 -28.32 4.50
CA GLU A 504 32.02 -28.17 3.71
C GLU A 504 32.24 -28.87 2.36
N GLU A 505 31.28 -29.72 1.96
CA GLU A 505 31.26 -30.28 0.62
C GLU A 505 31.28 -29.14 -0.40
N ARG A 506 32.16 -29.22 -1.40
CA ARG A 506 32.26 -28.18 -2.42
C ARG A 506 31.27 -28.46 -3.52
N GLU A 507 30.43 -27.47 -3.83
CA GLU A 507 29.51 -27.52 -4.95
C GLU A 507 29.66 -26.26 -5.79
N VAL A 508 29.66 -26.42 -7.12
CA VAL A 508 29.74 -25.30 -8.06
C VAL A 508 28.35 -25.06 -8.65
N TYR A 509 27.90 -23.80 -8.58
CA TYR A 509 26.66 -23.42 -9.23
C TYR A 509 26.83 -23.47 -10.75
N HIS A 510 25.90 -24.17 -11.40
CA HIS A 510 25.77 -24.21 -12.84
C HIS A 510 24.30 -24.04 -13.16
N TYR A 511 23.99 -23.06 -14.01
CA TYR A 511 22.65 -22.88 -14.55
C TYR A 511 22.27 -24.10 -15.39
N GLU A 512 21.13 -24.69 -15.09
CA GLU A 512 20.59 -25.86 -15.79
C GLU A 512 19.09 -25.65 -15.98
N LEU A 513 18.69 -25.19 -17.17
CA LEU A 513 17.28 -25.03 -17.47
C LEU A 513 16.62 -26.41 -17.60
N LYS A 514 15.88 -26.81 -16.56
CA LYS A 514 15.07 -28.03 -16.58
C LYS A 514 13.73 -27.74 -17.24
N LYS A 515 13.39 -28.54 -18.26
CA LYS A 515 12.06 -28.52 -18.84
C LYS A 515 11.09 -29.18 -17.86
N GLU A 516 10.21 -28.37 -17.29
CA GLU A 516 9.13 -28.85 -16.42
C GLU A 516 7.90 -29.20 -17.24
N ASN A 517 7.14 -30.19 -16.77
CA ASN A 517 5.82 -30.49 -17.33
C ASN A 517 4.80 -29.51 -16.74
N LEU A 518 3.93 -28.95 -17.59
CA LEU A 518 2.94 -27.94 -17.26
C LEU A 518 1.54 -28.55 -17.08
N LEU A 519 1.25 -29.66 -17.78
CA LEU A 519 -0.02 -30.39 -17.69
C LEU A 519 -0.02 -31.38 -16.50
N LEU A 520 0.07 -30.86 -15.27
CA LEU A 520 0.21 -31.68 -14.05
C LEU A 520 -1.11 -32.00 -13.35
N GLN A 521 -2.02 -31.03 -13.28
CA GLN A 521 -3.27 -31.14 -12.52
C GLN A 521 -4.45 -30.77 -13.42
N GLU A 522 -5.29 -31.75 -13.74
CA GLU A 522 -6.53 -31.52 -14.50
C GLU A 522 -7.51 -30.62 -13.71
N VAL A 523 -8.27 -29.81 -14.44
CA VAL A 523 -9.35 -28.99 -13.86
C VAL A 523 -10.53 -29.89 -13.51
N GLU A 524 -10.88 -29.93 -12.23
CA GLU A 524 -12.09 -30.59 -11.76
C GLU A 524 -13.31 -29.68 -11.89
N LEU A 525 -14.31 -30.12 -12.64
CA LEU A 525 -15.59 -29.42 -12.76
C LEU A 525 -16.52 -29.80 -11.59
N PRO A 526 -17.38 -28.87 -11.13
CA PRO A 526 -18.41 -29.15 -10.13
C PRO A 526 -19.26 -30.37 -10.52
N LYS A 527 -19.46 -31.29 -9.57
CA LYS A 527 -20.26 -32.52 -9.80
C LYS A 527 -21.69 -32.35 -9.33
N ASP A 528 -21.90 -31.50 -8.34
CA ASP A 528 -23.21 -31.18 -7.79
C ASP A 528 -23.34 -29.70 -7.41
N TRP A 529 -24.50 -29.34 -6.87
CA TRP A 529 -24.80 -27.98 -6.45
C TRP A 529 -23.91 -27.48 -5.30
N ASN A 530 -23.51 -28.35 -4.36
CA ASN A 530 -22.67 -27.95 -3.23
C ASN A 530 -21.27 -27.54 -3.69
N ASP A 531 -20.72 -28.24 -4.68
CA ASP A 531 -19.44 -27.88 -5.31
C ASP A 531 -19.50 -26.47 -5.92
N ILE A 532 -20.61 -26.12 -6.58
CA ILE A 532 -20.84 -24.78 -7.16
C ILE A 532 -20.85 -23.72 -6.05
N VAL A 533 -21.60 -23.97 -4.96
CA VAL A 533 -21.69 -23.07 -3.81
C VAL A 533 -20.32 -22.87 -3.14
N PHE A 534 -19.55 -23.95 -2.98
CA PHE A 534 -18.18 -23.88 -2.45
C PHE A 534 -17.26 -23.05 -3.35
N LEU A 535 -17.36 -23.21 -4.67
CA LEU A 535 -16.56 -22.50 -5.65
C LEU A 535 -16.81 -20.97 -5.62
N PHE A 536 -18.05 -20.52 -5.37
CA PHE A 536 -18.32 -19.10 -5.10
C PHE A 536 -17.54 -18.57 -3.89
N GLY A 537 -17.49 -19.35 -2.80
CA GLY A 537 -16.68 -19.01 -1.63
C GLY A 537 -15.19 -18.93 -1.96
N LYS A 538 -14.68 -19.90 -2.72
CA LYS A 538 -13.28 -19.96 -3.15
C LYS A 538 -12.88 -18.74 -4.00
N PHE A 539 -13.68 -18.39 -5.02
CA PHE A 539 -13.49 -17.19 -5.85
C PHE A 539 -13.48 -15.89 -5.04
N ILE A 540 -14.34 -15.77 -4.03
CA ILE A 540 -14.37 -14.59 -3.16
C ILE A 540 -13.08 -14.53 -2.33
N ALA A 541 -12.59 -15.66 -1.83
CA ALA A 541 -11.47 -15.74 -0.89
C ALA A 541 -10.07 -15.68 -1.53
N SER A 542 -9.88 -16.24 -2.73
CA SER A 542 -8.59 -16.38 -3.41
C SER A 542 -8.44 -15.44 -4.61
N ASP A 543 -7.22 -15.11 -5.04
CA ASP A 543 -6.96 -14.40 -6.31
C ASP A 543 -6.62 -15.35 -7.47
N GLU A 544 -6.92 -16.64 -7.35
CA GLU A 544 -6.72 -17.63 -8.40
C GLU A 544 -7.67 -17.37 -9.58
N ILE A 545 -7.09 -17.24 -10.78
CA ILE A 545 -7.86 -16.93 -12.00
C ILE A 545 -8.81 -18.07 -12.34
N ALA A 546 -8.36 -19.31 -12.19
CA ALA A 546 -9.10 -20.53 -12.50
C ALA A 546 -10.46 -20.61 -11.79
N ASP A 547 -10.56 -20.15 -10.55
CA ASP A 547 -11.80 -20.23 -9.76
C ASP A 547 -12.95 -19.47 -10.46
N GLY A 548 -12.64 -18.29 -11.00
CA GLY A 548 -13.59 -17.51 -11.80
C GLY A 548 -13.91 -18.17 -13.14
N GLU A 549 -12.92 -18.74 -13.82
CA GLU A 549 -13.11 -19.39 -15.13
C GLU A 549 -13.95 -20.67 -15.02
N ILE A 550 -13.78 -21.46 -13.96
CA ILE A 550 -14.61 -22.63 -13.67
C ILE A 550 -16.05 -22.20 -13.41
N LEU A 551 -16.30 -21.11 -12.66
CA LEU A 551 -17.66 -20.57 -12.48
C LEU A 551 -18.27 -20.16 -13.82
N LEU A 552 -17.54 -19.41 -14.64
CA LEU A 552 -18.02 -18.98 -15.95
C LEU A 552 -18.35 -20.20 -16.84
N ASN A 553 -17.50 -21.23 -16.86
CA ASN A 553 -17.75 -22.46 -17.60
C ASN A 553 -18.95 -23.26 -17.06
N THR A 554 -19.15 -23.27 -15.74
CA THR A 554 -20.30 -23.91 -15.09
C THR A 554 -21.61 -23.29 -15.57
N PHE A 555 -21.68 -21.96 -15.70
CA PHE A 555 -22.83 -21.25 -16.26
C PHE A 555 -23.08 -21.52 -17.75
N ILE A 556 -22.05 -21.93 -18.50
CA ILE A 556 -22.18 -22.34 -19.90
C ILE A 556 -22.69 -23.79 -19.97
N THR A 557 -21.98 -24.72 -19.33
CA THR A 557 -22.10 -26.17 -19.62
C THR A 557 -22.87 -26.98 -18.58
N GLN A 558 -23.01 -26.49 -17.34
CA GLN A 558 -23.53 -27.28 -16.20
C GLN A 558 -24.77 -26.69 -15.55
N ARG A 559 -25.61 -25.96 -16.31
CA ARG A 559 -26.86 -25.36 -15.79
C ARG A 559 -27.83 -26.37 -15.21
N HIS A 560 -27.78 -27.63 -15.65
CA HIS A 560 -28.63 -28.70 -15.13
C HIS A 560 -28.38 -29.00 -13.64
N LEU A 561 -27.24 -28.56 -13.08
CA LEU A 561 -26.93 -28.67 -11.65
C LEU A 561 -27.58 -27.56 -10.78
N PHE A 562 -28.16 -26.53 -11.41
CA PHE A 562 -28.76 -25.40 -10.68
C PHE A 562 -30.18 -25.76 -10.24
N PRO A 563 -30.49 -25.73 -8.93
CA PRO A 563 -31.84 -25.97 -8.45
C PRO A 563 -32.77 -24.80 -8.81
N LYS A 564 -34.09 -25.00 -8.70
CA LYS A 564 -35.07 -23.94 -9.06
C LYS A 564 -34.93 -22.67 -8.21
N ASP A 565 -34.48 -22.82 -6.97
CA ASP A 565 -34.27 -21.79 -5.97
C ASP A 565 -32.79 -21.35 -5.87
N TYR A 566 -31.95 -21.67 -6.87
CA TYR A 566 -30.51 -21.37 -6.85
C TYR A 566 -30.22 -19.89 -6.52
N SER A 567 -31.06 -18.97 -7.02
CA SER A 567 -30.89 -17.53 -6.81
C SER A 567 -31.00 -17.18 -5.33
N GLU A 568 -31.97 -17.77 -4.62
CA GLU A 568 -32.19 -17.58 -3.18
C GLU A 568 -31.00 -18.12 -2.39
N GLN A 569 -30.51 -19.30 -2.76
CA GLN A 569 -29.38 -19.95 -2.09
C GLN A 569 -28.04 -19.21 -2.30
N LEU A 570 -27.84 -18.56 -3.46
CA LEU A 570 -26.65 -17.76 -3.75
C LEU A 570 -26.74 -16.30 -3.25
N GLN A 571 -27.90 -15.83 -2.77
CA GLN A 571 -28.04 -14.46 -2.23
C GLN A 571 -27.00 -14.08 -1.17
N PRO A 572 -26.59 -14.96 -0.22
CA PRO A 572 -25.54 -14.63 0.73
C PRO A 572 -24.20 -14.32 0.05
N TYR A 573 -23.85 -15.05 -1.01
CA TYR A 573 -22.66 -14.81 -1.81
C TYR A 573 -22.81 -13.55 -2.68
N GLY A 574 -23.99 -13.30 -3.25
CA GLY A 574 -24.30 -12.05 -3.96
C GLY A 574 -24.07 -10.82 -3.06
N LYS A 575 -24.51 -10.87 -1.80
CA LYS A 575 -24.25 -9.81 -0.81
C LYS A 575 -22.76 -9.67 -0.47
N GLN A 576 -22.01 -10.77 -0.40
CA GLN A 576 -20.57 -10.72 -0.18
C GLN A 576 -19.84 -10.08 -1.37
N LEU A 577 -20.20 -10.46 -2.60
CA LEU A 577 -19.68 -9.89 -3.84
C LEU A 577 -19.96 -8.37 -3.93
N GLN A 578 -21.15 -7.93 -3.51
CA GLN A 578 -21.52 -6.50 -3.48
C GLN A 578 -20.74 -5.70 -2.41
N LYS A 579 -20.46 -6.31 -1.26
CA LYS A 579 -19.76 -5.64 -0.14
C LYS A 579 -18.25 -5.63 -0.29
N LYS A 580 -17.67 -6.63 -0.95
CA LYS A 580 -16.22 -6.78 -1.09
C LYS A 580 -15.70 -5.89 -2.21
N TYR A 581 -14.72 -5.05 -1.89
CA TYR A 581 -13.94 -4.33 -2.88
C TYR A 581 -12.87 -5.26 -3.47
N PHE A 582 -12.98 -5.58 -4.76
CA PHE A 582 -11.97 -6.36 -5.48
C PHE A 582 -11.01 -5.40 -6.20
N GLU A 583 -9.74 -5.43 -5.81
CA GLU A 583 -8.70 -4.58 -6.39
C GLU A 583 -8.25 -5.07 -7.77
N SER A 584 -8.24 -6.39 -7.99
CA SER A 584 -7.98 -6.98 -9.31
C SER A 584 -9.13 -6.67 -10.27
N ILE A 585 -8.77 -6.20 -11.46
CA ILE A 585 -9.72 -5.84 -12.52
C ILE A 585 -10.50 -7.07 -12.97
N TYR A 586 -9.81 -8.18 -13.20
CA TYR A 586 -10.45 -9.45 -13.56
C TYR A 586 -11.56 -9.82 -12.57
N LYS A 587 -11.24 -9.85 -11.27
CA LYS A 587 -12.21 -10.22 -10.23
C LYS A 587 -13.35 -9.23 -10.12
N ASN A 588 -13.10 -7.95 -10.31
CA ASN A 588 -14.14 -6.93 -10.31
C ASN A 588 -15.16 -7.20 -11.43
N TYR A 589 -14.69 -7.40 -12.67
CA TYR A 589 -15.56 -7.68 -13.82
C TYR A 589 -16.30 -9.02 -13.68
N VAL A 590 -15.62 -10.08 -13.26
CA VAL A 590 -16.25 -11.39 -13.00
C VAL A 590 -17.26 -11.31 -11.85
N SER A 591 -16.97 -10.56 -10.78
CA SER A 591 -17.91 -10.33 -9.68
C SER A 591 -19.20 -9.66 -10.15
N VAL A 592 -19.11 -8.62 -10.99
CA VAL A 592 -20.29 -7.95 -11.57
C VAL A 592 -21.10 -8.91 -12.44
N PHE A 593 -20.42 -9.73 -13.26
CA PHE A 593 -21.08 -10.76 -14.06
C PHE A 593 -21.83 -11.75 -13.16
N LEU A 594 -21.15 -12.32 -12.16
CA LEU A 594 -21.71 -13.30 -11.23
C LEU A 594 -22.89 -12.72 -10.44
N GLN A 595 -22.82 -11.47 -9.97
CA GLN A 595 -23.94 -10.82 -9.27
C GLN A 595 -25.21 -10.80 -10.14
N GLN A 596 -25.09 -10.45 -11.42
CA GLN A 596 -26.23 -10.45 -12.34
C GLN A 596 -26.74 -11.88 -12.60
N LYS A 597 -25.85 -12.87 -12.69
CA LYS A 597 -26.24 -14.28 -12.89
C LYS A 597 -26.87 -14.92 -11.66
N ILE A 598 -26.52 -14.47 -10.46
CA ILE A 598 -27.17 -14.87 -9.22
C ILE A 598 -28.61 -14.39 -9.21
N GLU A 599 -28.89 -13.14 -9.64
CA GLU A 599 -30.26 -12.62 -9.73
C GLU A 599 -31.10 -13.40 -10.76
N ASP A 600 -30.58 -13.54 -11.98
CA ASP A 600 -31.17 -14.36 -13.04
C ASP A 600 -30.06 -14.79 -14.01
N TYR A 601 -29.84 -16.09 -14.16
CA TYR A 601 -28.76 -16.58 -15.04
C TYR A 601 -29.01 -16.21 -16.51
N ASN A 602 -30.27 -15.91 -16.89
CA ASN A 602 -30.64 -15.41 -18.21
C ASN A 602 -30.50 -13.89 -18.35
N ALA A 603 -30.24 -13.15 -17.27
CA ALA A 603 -30.07 -11.70 -17.31
C ALA A 603 -28.99 -11.33 -18.33
N VAL A 604 -29.30 -10.40 -19.24
CA VAL A 604 -28.33 -9.91 -20.22
C VAL A 604 -27.24 -9.15 -19.48
N PHE A 605 -25.99 -9.62 -19.60
CA PHE A 605 -24.85 -8.98 -18.96
C PHE A 605 -24.71 -7.51 -19.40
N LYS A 606 -24.71 -6.61 -18.42
CA LYS A 606 -24.50 -5.17 -18.62
C LYS A 606 -23.41 -4.67 -17.69
N ILE A 607 -22.58 -3.76 -18.17
CA ILE A 607 -21.58 -3.10 -17.33
C ILE A 607 -21.54 -1.61 -17.66
N GLU A 608 -21.58 -0.76 -16.64
CA GLU A 608 -21.39 0.68 -16.82
C GLU A 608 -19.93 0.97 -17.14
N ASP A 609 -19.68 1.70 -18.24
CA ASP A 609 -18.36 2.19 -18.59
C ASP A 609 -17.92 3.28 -17.60
N ARG A 610 -17.13 2.89 -16.61
CA ARG A 610 -16.40 3.83 -15.75
C ARG A 610 -14.92 3.44 -15.71
N PRO A 611 -14.16 3.62 -16.80
CA PRO A 611 -12.75 3.23 -16.80
C PRO A 611 -11.95 4.19 -15.94
N TYR A 612 -11.72 3.79 -14.69
CA TYR A 612 -10.61 4.28 -13.86
C TYR A 612 -9.25 3.70 -14.35
N GLN A 613 -9.27 2.71 -15.25
CA GLN A 613 -8.09 2.01 -15.78
C GLN A 613 -8.07 2.03 -17.31
N SER A 614 -6.89 2.16 -17.90
CA SER A 614 -6.64 2.22 -19.35
C SER A 614 -5.71 1.12 -19.89
N ILE A 615 -5.23 0.21 -19.04
CA ILE A 615 -4.45 -0.97 -19.46
C ILE A 615 -5.34 -1.93 -20.25
N LYS A 616 -5.11 -2.04 -21.56
CA LYS A 616 -5.95 -2.79 -22.50
C LYS A 616 -5.97 -4.28 -22.20
N THR A 617 -4.83 -4.87 -21.85
CA THR A 617 -4.68 -6.29 -21.54
C THR A 617 -5.56 -6.71 -20.37
N LEU A 618 -5.60 -5.89 -19.31
CA LEU A 618 -6.47 -6.14 -18.15
C LEU A 618 -7.96 -5.97 -18.50
N LEU A 619 -8.28 -5.10 -19.46
CA LEU A 619 -9.65 -4.87 -19.94
C LEU A 619 -10.17 -5.94 -20.91
N LEU A 620 -9.32 -6.88 -21.39
CA LEU A 620 -9.74 -8.00 -22.23
C LEU A 620 -10.78 -8.91 -21.56
N ILE A 621 -10.93 -8.85 -20.23
CA ILE A 621 -11.99 -9.56 -19.53
C ILE A 621 -13.39 -9.15 -20.02
N ARG A 622 -13.56 -7.91 -20.49
CA ARG A 622 -14.85 -7.41 -21.00
C ARG A 622 -15.32 -8.16 -22.25
N PRO A 623 -14.57 -8.15 -23.38
CA PRO A 623 -14.97 -8.91 -24.55
C PRO A 623 -15.05 -10.43 -24.27
N LEU A 624 -14.23 -10.97 -23.36
CA LEU A 624 -14.33 -12.38 -22.93
C LEU A 624 -15.66 -12.67 -22.20
N LEU A 625 -16.11 -11.83 -21.28
CA LEU A 625 -17.41 -12.00 -20.61
C LEU A 625 -18.59 -11.87 -21.58
N HIS A 626 -18.48 -11.02 -22.60
CA HIS A 626 -19.47 -10.99 -23.68
C HIS A 626 -19.47 -12.28 -24.51
N ALA A 627 -18.30 -12.86 -24.79
CA ALA A 627 -18.20 -14.16 -25.45
C ALA A 627 -18.82 -15.28 -24.60
N VAL A 628 -18.56 -15.28 -23.28
CA VAL A 628 -19.20 -16.19 -22.30
C VAL A 628 -20.72 -16.05 -22.33
N GLN A 629 -21.24 -14.83 -22.28
CA GLN A 629 -22.68 -14.56 -22.39
C GLN A 629 -23.27 -15.08 -23.73
N GLY A 630 -22.52 -14.97 -24.82
CA GLY A 630 -22.91 -15.51 -26.12
C GLY A 630 -22.98 -17.04 -26.10
N ARG A 631 -21.99 -17.73 -25.53
CA ARG A 631 -21.99 -19.19 -25.35
C ARG A 631 -23.13 -19.66 -24.45
N MET A 632 -23.39 -18.92 -23.39
CA MET A 632 -24.52 -19.12 -22.49
C MET A 632 -25.89 -19.04 -23.20
N ALA A 633 -26.03 -18.25 -24.26
CA ALA A 633 -27.29 -18.09 -24.98
C ALA A 633 -27.44 -19.06 -26.17
N ALA A 634 -26.39 -19.81 -26.51
CA ALA A 634 -26.41 -20.75 -27.63
C ALA A 634 -27.27 -21.99 -27.33
N GLU A 635 -27.93 -22.53 -28.37
CA GLU A 635 -28.75 -23.75 -28.25
C GLU A 635 -27.92 -24.96 -27.81
N LYS A 636 -26.66 -25.03 -28.25
CA LYS A 636 -25.68 -26.05 -27.88
C LYS A 636 -24.49 -25.38 -27.19
N PRO A 637 -24.49 -25.32 -25.85
CA PRO A 637 -23.44 -24.62 -25.12
C PRO A 637 -22.12 -25.41 -25.23
N LEU A 638 -21.14 -24.79 -25.87
CA LEU A 638 -19.76 -25.29 -25.94
C LEU A 638 -18.89 -24.48 -24.96
N PRO A 639 -17.92 -25.12 -24.27
CA PRO A 639 -16.98 -24.42 -23.41
C PRO A 639 -16.14 -23.44 -24.24
N MET A 640 -15.70 -22.34 -23.63
CA MET A 640 -14.74 -21.41 -24.25
C MET A 640 -13.48 -22.17 -24.70
N LEU A 641 -12.86 -21.76 -25.82
CA LEU A 641 -11.64 -22.40 -26.31
C LEU A 641 -10.51 -22.28 -25.28
N SER A 642 -10.41 -21.13 -24.62
CA SER A 642 -9.38 -20.83 -23.62
C SER A 642 -9.66 -21.41 -22.24
N PHE A 643 -10.81 -22.06 -22.01
CA PHE A 643 -11.16 -22.61 -20.70
C PHE A 643 -10.08 -23.64 -20.26
N PRO A 644 -9.43 -23.49 -19.10
CA PRO A 644 -8.33 -24.37 -18.73
C PRO A 644 -8.78 -25.83 -18.67
N SER A 645 -7.97 -26.73 -19.22
CA SER A 645 -8.11 -28.17 -18.95
C SER A 645 -7.22 -28.61 -17.79
N HIS A 646 -6.17 -27.85 -17.49
CA HIS A 646 -5.27 -28.08 -16.36
C HIS A 646 -5.02 -26.76 -15.61
N LEU A 647 -4.87 -26.85 -14.28
CA LEU A 647 -4.50 -25.72 -13.45
C LEU A 647 -3.05 -25.29 -13.73
N PRO A 648 -2.71 -24.01 -13.53
CA PRO A 648 -3.62 -22.91 -13.15
C PRO A 648 -4.40 -22.31 -14.33
N HIS A 649 -3.95 -22.47 -15.58
CA HIS A 649 -4.61 -21.88 -16.76
C HIS A 649 -4.31 -22.64 -18.07
N TRP A 650 -3.70 -23.82 -17.99
CA TRP A 650 -3.19 -24.53 -19.17
C TRP A 650 -4.31 -25.24 -19.96
N VAL A 651 -4.15 -25.30 -21.28
CA VAL A 651 -5.04 -26.03 -22.19
C VAL A 651 -4.25 -27.11 -22.91
N ALA A 652 -4.56 -28.38 -22.62
CA ALA A 652 -3.91 -29.51 -23.28
C ALA A 652 -4.15 -29.47 -24.81
N PRO A 653 -3.14 -29.78 -25.66
CA PRO A 653 -3.27 -29.67 -27.10
C PRO A 653 -4.44 -30.43 -27.71
N LYS A 654 -4.63 -31.69 -27.29
CA LYS A 654 -5.74 -32.53 -27.73
C LYS A 654 -7.10 -31.87 -27.43
N VAL A 655 -7.25 -31.36 -26.21
CA VAL A 655 -8.50 -30.71 -25.75
C VAL A 655 -8.82 -29.48 -26.59
N LEU A 656 -7.83 -28.65 -26.93
CA LEU A 656 -8.06 -27.49 -27.79
C LEU A 656 -8.53 -27.91 -29.20
N LEU A 657 -7.89 -28.91 -29.81
CA LEU A 657 -8.28 -29.41 -31.13
C LEU A 657 -9.70 -30.03 -31.11
N GLU A 658 -10.03 -30.80 -30.07
CA GLU A 658 -11.38 -31.35 -29.87
C GLU A 658 -12.45 -30.25 -29.77
N ARG A 659 -12.18 -29.18 -29.02
CA ARG A 659 -13.08 -28.02 -28.92
C ARG A 659 -13.24 -27.32 -30.26
N LEU A 660 -12.16 -27.09 -31.00
CA LEU A 660 -12.22 -26.50 -32.35
C LEU A 660 -13.06 -27.35 -33.31
N ILE A 661 -12.88 -28.67 -33.29
CA ILE A 661 -13.68 -29.60 -34.09
C ILE A 661 -15.16 -29.53 -33.69
N ALA A 662 -15.47 -29.48 -32.39
CA ALA A 662 -16.84 -29.33 -31.91
C ALA A 662 -17.47 -28.00 -32.37
N TYR A 663 -16.73 -26.89 -32.29
CA TYR A 663 -17.18 -25.60 -32.79
C TYR A 663 -17.51 -25.64 -34.27
N GLN A 664 -16.64 -26.25 -35.09
CA GLN A 664 -16.89 -26.40 -36.54
C GLN A 664 -18.13 -27.27 -36.82
N LYS A 665 -18.28 -28.40 -36.14
CA LYS A 665 -19.42 -29.31 -36.32
C LYS A 665 -20.76 -28.63 -36.02
N GLU A 666 -20.77 -27.73 -35.04
CA GLU A 666 -21.96 -27.00 -34.61
C GLU A 666 -22.14 -25.64 -35.31
N GLY A 667 -21.28 -25.31 -36.28
CA GLY A 667 -21.33 -24.01 -36.97
C GLY A 667 -21.14 -22.82 -36.03
N ALA A 668 -20.50 -23.02 -34.88
CA ALA A 668 -20.28 -22.00 -33.87
C ALA A 668 -19.19 -21.01 -34.32
N GLU A 669 -19.46 -19.71 -34.16
CA GLU A 669 -18.44 -18.67 -34.38
C GLU A 669 -17.27 -18.82 -33.40
N ILE A 670 -16.04 -18.80 -33.94
CA ILE A 670 -14.81 -18.77 -33.16
C ILE A 670 -14.49 -17.32 -32.80
N ASN A 671 -14.54 -17.01 -31.50
CA ASN A 671 -14.07 -15.73 -31.00
C ASN A 671 -12.53 -15.67 -31.10
N LYS A 672 -12.01 -14.66 -31.79
CA LYS A 672 -10.56 -14.54 -32.07
C LYS A 672 -9.72 -14.28 -30.83
N LEU A 673 -10.24 -13.50 -29.88
CA LEU A 673 -9.56 -13.27 -28.61
C LEU A 673 -9.50 -14.56 -27.79
N ASP A 674 -10.61 -15.29 -27.70
CA ASP A 674 -10.66 -16.61 -27.05
C ASP A 674 -9.65 -17.58 -27.68
N LEU A 675 -9.59 -17.65 -29.03
CA LEU A 675 -8.59 -18.47 -29.72
C LEU A 675 -7.15 -18.02 -29.45
N SER A 676 -6.84 -16.72 -29.48
CA SER A 676 -5.51 -16.20 -29.16
C SER A 676 -5.08 -16.58 -27.74
N VAL A 677 -5.97 -16.45 -26.75
CA VAL A 677 -5.68 -16.85 -25.36
C VAL A 677 -5.53 -18.37 -25.25
N ALA A 678 -6.37 -19.15 -25.94
CA ALA A 678 -6.28 -20.61 -25.96
C ALA A 678 -4.93 -21.10 -26.53
N ILE A 679 -4.46 -20.50 -27.63
CA ILE A 679 -3.14 -20.77 -28.21
C ILE A 679 -2.03 -20.44 -27.21
N SER A 680 -2.09 -19.26 -26.59
CA SER A 680 -1.09 -18.85 -25.60
C SER A 680 -1.07 -19.75 -24.35
N ARG A 681 -2.19 -20.37 -23.99
CA ARG A 681 -2.34 -21.33 -22.89
C ARG A 681 -2.03 -22.77 -23.28
N MET A 682 -1.70 -23.08 -24.53
CA MET A 682 -1.47 -24.45 -24.98
C MET A 682 0.03 -24.78 -25.00
N PRO A 683 0.59 -25.53 -24.03
CA PRO A 683 1.99 -25.94 -24.08
C PRO A 683 2.22 -27.05 -25.11
N ARG A 684 3.45 -27.19 -25.61
CA ARG A 684 3.85 -28.31 -26.49
C ARG A 684 4.15 -29.58 -25.70
N GLU A 685 3.13 -30.08 -25.02
CA GLU A 685 3.13 -31.32 -24.24
C GLU A 685 2.05 -32.27 -24.77
N ASN A 686 2.33 -33.57 -24.82
CA ASN A 686 1.37 -34.59 -25.28
C ASN A 686 0.80 -34.32 -26.70
N VAL A 687 1.61 -33.72 -27.58
CA VAL A 687 1.17 -33.32 -28.94
C VAL A 687 0.81 -34.50 -29.83
N GLU A 688 1.38 -35.68 -29.59
CA GLU A 688 1.14 -36.89 -30.38
C GLU A 688 -0.35 -37.30 -30.40
N GLU A 689 -1.07 -37.11 -29.29
CA GLU A 689 -2.51 -37.38 -29.23
C GLU A 689 -3.35 -36.36 -30.02
N ALA A 690 -2.81 -35.14 -30.23
CA ALA A 690 -3.47 -34.08 -30.97
C ALA A 690 -3.22 -34.19 -32.49
N MET A 691 -2.07 -34.73 -32.92
CA MET A 691 -1.67 -34.77 -34.33
C MET A 691 -2.71 -35.38 -35.28
N PRO A 692 -3.40 -36.50 -34.97
CA PRO A 692 -4.42 -37.08 -35.84
C PRO A 692 -5.67 -36.20 -36.01
N LEU A 693 -5.95 -35.31 -35.05
CA LEU A 693 -7.13 -34.44 -35.06
C LEU A 693 -7.01 -33.28 -36.05
N LEU A 694 -5.78 -32.92 -36.47
CA LEU A 694 -5.53 -31.84 -37.44
C LEU A 694 -6.29 -32.05 -38.76
N GLU A 695 -6.43 -33.30 -39.22
CA GLU A 695 -7.10 -33.63 -40.48
C GLU A 695 -8.62 -33.39 -40.44
N GLN A 696 -9.20 -33.19 -39.25
CA GLN A 696 -10.62 -32.87 -39.06
C GLN A 696 -10.90 -31.36 -39.02
N LEU A 697 -9.86 -30.53 -39.00
CA LEU A 697 -9.98 -29.08 -39.03
C LEU A 697 -10.13 -28.57 -40.47
N ASN A 698 -10.80 -27.43 -40.63
CA ASN A 698 -10.78 -26.72 -41.91
C ASN A 698 -9.34 -26.33 -42.29
N PRO A 699 -9.03 -26.10 -43.58
CA PRO A 699 -7.65 -25.88 -44.03
C PRO A 699 -6.92 -24.75 -43.29
N GLU A 700 -7.62 -23.67 -42.98
CA GLU A 700 -7.05 -22.48 -42.35
C GLU A 700 -6.63 -22.73 -40.89
N LEU A 701 -7.48 -23.40 -40.11
CA LEU A 701 -7.17 -23.80 -38.73
C LEU A 701 -6.18 -24.96 -38.67
N LYS A 702 -6.23 -25.88 -39.64
CA LYS A 702 -5.30 -27.01 -39.74
C LYS A 702 -3.86 -26.51 -39.84
N ASP A 703 -3.58 -25.57 -40.73
CA ASP A 703 -2.23 -25.04 -40.92
C ASP A 703 -1.74 -24.29 -39.66
N LEU A 704 -2.59 -23.47 -39.07
CA LEU A 704 -2.29 -22.74 -37.83
C LEU A 704 -2.00 -23.69 -36.65
N MET A 705 -2.85 -24.70 -36.45
CA MET A 705 -2.65 -25.68 -35.36
C MET A 705 -1.44 -26.57 -35.64
N ALA A 706 -1.15 -26.93 -36.89
CA ALA A 706 0.08 -27.66 -37.23
C ALA A 706 1.34 -26.87 -36.84
N PHE A 707 1.33 -25.55 -37.04
CA PHE A 707 2.40 -24.66 -36.56
C PHE A 707 2.47 -24.61 -35.02
N CYS A 708 1.32 -24.43 -34.35
CA CYS A 708 1.26 -24.39 -32.89
C CYS A 708 1.79 -25.68 -32.24
N LEU A 709 1.44 -26.84 -32.80
CA LEU A 709 1.91 -28.16 -32.35
C LEU A 709 3.36 -28.48 -32.72
N GLY A 710 4.03 -27.62 -33.51
CA GLY A 710 5.42 -27.82 -33.92
C GLY A 710 5.61 -28.83 -35.06
N LYS A 711 4.53 -29.22 -35.76
CA LYS A 711 4.60 -30.10 -36.95
C LYS A 711 5.27 -29.40 -38.13
N THR A 712 5.15 -28.09 -38.20
CA THR A 712 5.79 -27.23 -39.21
C THR A 712 6.19 -25.90 -38.58
N LYS A 713 7.18 -25.23 -39.16
CA LYS A 713 7.52 -23.83 -38.85
C LYS A 713 7.12 -22.88 -40.00
N ASP A 714 6.55 -23.41 -41.07
CA ASP A 714 6.12 -22.63 -42.23
C ASP A 714 4.97 -21.68 -41.87
N ILE A 715 5.10 -20.41 -42.23
CA ILE A 715 4.01 -19.42 -42.25
C ILE A 715 3.75 -19.07 -43.71
N LYS A 716 2.50 -19.21 -44.18
CA LYS A 716 2.12 -18.93 -45.57
C LYS A 716 0.95 -17.96 -45.63
N PHE A 717 1.21 -16.73 -46.06
CA PHE A 717 0.16 -15.76 -46.38
C PHE A 717 -0.12 -15.79 -47.88
N LYS A 718 -1.40 -15.93 -48.28
CA LYS A 718 -1.79 -15.78 -49.69
C LYS A 718 -1.54 -14.34 -50.13
N SER A 719 -0.83 -14.16 -51.24
CA SER A 719 -0.59 -12.84 -51.85
C SER A 719 -1.85 -12.35 -52.55
N GLY A 720 -2.54 -11.38 -51.95
CA GLY A 720 -3.69 -10.73 -52.57
C GLY A 720 -3.30 -9.97 -53.85
N SER A 721 -4.16 -10.03 -54.88
CA SER A 721 -4.04 -9.26 -56.13
C SER A 721 -3.87 -7.76 -55.85
N VAL A 722 -3.03 -7.09 -56.65
CA VAL A 722 -2.71 -5.64 -56.56
C VAL A 722 -3.96 -4.75 -56.52
N LEU A 723 -5.08 -5.22 -57.08
CA LEU A 723 -6.37 -4.51 -57.07
C LEU A 723 -7.00 -4.42 -55.66
N ASN A 724 -6.81 -5.43 -54.81
CA ASN A 724 -7.30 -5.42 -53.41
C ASN A 724 -6.45 -4.52 -52.50
N LYS A 725 -5.17 -4.29 -52.83
CA LYS A 725 -4.29 -3.34 -52.11
C LYS A 725 -4.73 -1.87 -52.24
N LEU A 726 -5.48 -1.53 -53.29
CA LEU A 726 -6.02 -0.18 -53.52
C LEU A 726 -7.36 0.08 -52.79
N LEU A 727 -8.15 -0.98 -52.58
CA LEU A 727 -9.46 -0.91 -51.91
C LEU A 727 -9.38 -1.08 -50.38
N SER A 728 -8.29 -1.67 -49.86
CA SER A 728 -8.09 -1.93 -48.42
C SER A 728 -7.77 -0.70 -47.56
N LYS A 729 -7.67 0.51 -48.15
CA LYS A 729 -7.49 1.75 -47.37
C LYS A 729 -8.69 2.13 -46.50
N ILE A 730 -9.84 1.45 -46.64
CA ILE A 730 -11.08 1.83 -45.95
C ILE A 730 -11.67 0.69 -45.09
N ASN A 731 -11.37 -0.59 -45.31
CA ASN A 731 -11.85 -1.70 -44.44
C ASN A 731 -10.91 -2.91 -44.43
N VAL A 732 -10.70 -3.51 -43.24
CA VAL A 732 -9.93 -4.74 -43.01
C VAL A 732 -10.68 -5.94 -43.59
N THR A 733 -10.04 -6.77 -44.42
CA THR A 733 -10.68 -7.94 -45.06
C THR A 733 -10.65 -9.20 -44.16
N PRO A 734 -11.50 -10.22 -44.37
CA PRO A 734 -11.45 -11.48 -43.63
C PRO A 734 -10.09 -12.20 -43.66
N GLU A 735 -9.35 -12.15 -44.79
CA GLU A 735 -7.97 -12.68 -44.92
C GLU A 735 -6.95 -11.94 -44.03
N ASP A 736 -7.25 -10.73 -43.57
CA ASP A 736 -6.38 -9.96 -42.66
C ASP A 736 -6.57 -10.35 -41.18
N GLN A 737 -7.59 -11.15 -40.86
CA GLN A 737 -8.03 -11.36 -39.48
C GLN A 737 -7.24 -12.44 -38.74
N LEU A 738 -6.76 -13.51 -39.40
CA LEU A 738 -5.93 -14.54 -38.76
C LEU A 738 -4.45 -14.19 -38.66
N LYS A 739 -3.95 -13.22 -39.44
CA LYS A 739 -2.52 -12.83 -39.43
C LYS A 739 -2.03 -12.44 -38.03
N ALA A 740 -2.87 -11.76 -37.24
CA ALA A 740 -2.55 -11.41 -35.86
C ALA A 740 -2.54 -12.63 -34.92
N ILE A 741 -3.36 -13.65 -35.18
CA ILE A 741 -3.34 -14.91 -34.41
C ILE A 741 -2.08 -15.73 -34.75
N TRP A 742 -1.67 -15.76 -36.01
CA TRP A 742 -0.36 -16.30 -36.41
C TRP A 742 0.80 -15.58 -35.70
N ALA A 743 0.73 -14.26 -35.54
CA ALA A 743 1.73 -13.50 -34.78
C ALA A 743 1.73 -13.86 -33.29
N VAL A 744 0.56 -14.07 -32.68
CA VAL A 744 0.45 -14.61 -31.31
C VAL A 744 1.11 -15.99 -31.24
N ALA A 745 0.76 -16.92 -32.13
CA ALA A 745 1.32 -18.26 -32.15
C ALA A 745 2.86 -18.24 -32.31
N ALA A 746 3.38 -17.42 -33.21
CA ALA A 746 4.81 -17.26 -33.44
C ALA A 746 5.53 -16.80 -32.17
N ARG A 747 5.01 -15.79 -31.47
CA ARG A 747 5.60 -15.29 -30.22
C ARG A 747 5.43 -16.20 -29.01
N THR A 748 4.36 -16.98 -28.97
CA THR A 748 4.11 -17.96 -27.91
C THR A 748 5.11 -19.12 -28.01
N TYR A 749 5.27 -19.70 -29.19
CA TYR A 749 6.02 -20.96 -29.36
C TYR A 749 7.47 -20.80 -29.78
N TYR A 750 7.82 -19.64 -30.33
CA TYR A 750 9.16 -19.32 -30.80
C TYR A 750 9.58 -17.92 -30.34
N PRO A 751 9.58 -17.66 -29.01
CA PRO A 751 9.67 -16.32 -28.44
C PRO A 751 10.88 -15.51 -28.91
N ASP A 752 11.97 -16.17 -29.29
CA ASP A 752 13.25 -15.57 -29.71
C ASP A 752 13.47 -15.56 -31.24
N ASP A 753 12.63 -16.23 -32.03
CA ASP A 753 12.82 -16.35 -33.48
C ASP A 753 12.32 -15.12 -34.26
N THR A 754 12.85 -14.92 -35.47
CA THR A 754 12.36 -13.93 -36.44
C THR A 754 11.58 -14.61 -37.57
N PHE A 755 10.44 -14.02 -37.97
CA PHE A 755 9.57 -14.47 -39.05
C PHE A 755 9.37 -13.35 -40.10
N PRO A 756 10.23 -13.30 -41.14
CA PRO A 756 10.18 -12.26 -42.18
C PRO A 756 8.87 -12.21 -42.96
N GLU A 757 8.08 -13.29 -42.96
CA GLU A 757 6.78 -13.37 -43.64
C GLU A 757 5.80 -12.28 -43.17
N PHE A 758 5.95 -11.80 -41.94
CA PHE A 758 5.14 -10.69 -41.42
C PHE A 758 5.52 -9.31 -41.99
N GLU A 759 6.72 -9.14 -42.58
CA GLU A 759 7.15 -7.87 -43.20
C GLU A 759 6.25 -7.45 -44.37
N GLU A 760 5.63 -8.42 -45.04
CA GLU A 760 4.70 -8.22 -46.14
C GLU A 760 3.25 -7.96 -45.68
N THR A 761 3.01 -7.86 -44.37
CA THR A 761 1.69 -7.67 -43.77
C THR A 761 1.52 -6.26 -43.18
N TYR A 762 0.28 -5.91 -42.82
CA TYR A 762 -0.01 -4.65 -42.12
C TYR A 762 0.56 -4.61 -40.68
N LEU A 763 1.03 -5.74 -40.15
CA LEU A 763 1.53 -5.89 -38.78
C LEU A 763 3.04 -5.63 -38.65
N LYS A 764 3.77 -5.45 -39.76
CA LYS A 764 5.25 -5.41 -39.79
C LYS A 764 5.92 -4.43 -38.83
N ASP A 765 5.28 -3.29 -38.56
CA ASP A 765 5.82 -2.23 -37.69
C ASP A 765 5.40 -2.40 -36.21
N ILE A 766 4.59 -3.42 -35.89
CA ILE A 766 4.13 -3.67 -34.54
C ILE A 766 5.20 -4.49 -33.80
N PRO A 767 5.68 -4.04 -32.64
CA PRO A 767 6.66 -4.80 -31.87
C PRO A 767 6.15 -6.19 -31.50
N PHE A 768 7.09 -7.13 -31.31
CA PHE A 768 6.83 -8.56 -31.14
C PHE A 768 6.25 -9.28 -32.37
N VAL A 769 5.95 -8.64 -33.50
CA VAL A 769 5.41 -9.39 -34.65
C VAL A 769 6.53 -10.11 -35.42
N VAL A 770 7.40 -9.33 -36.09
CA VAL A 770 8.46 -9.88 -36.95
C VAL A 770 9.54 -10.56 -36.12
N SER A 771 9.97 -9.92 -35.03
CA SER A 771 11.06 -10.35 -34.16
C SER A 771 10.71 -10.08 -32.69
N PRO A 772 11.43 -10.70 -31.73
CA PRO A 772 11.30 -10.37 -30.31
C PRO A 772 11.59 -8.88 -30.10
N PHE A 773 10.86 -8.24 -29.19
CA PHE A 773 11.08 -6.83 -28.94
C PHE A 773 12.15 -6.63 -27.87
N SER A 774 13.27 -6.01 -28.26
CA SER A 774 14.38 -5.67 -27.38
C SER A 774 14.60 -4.15 -27.37
N PRO A 775 13.91 -3.41 -26.48
CA PRO A 775 14.08 -1.97 -26.37
C PRO A 775 15.48 -1.63 -25.82
N THR A 776 16.12 -0.61 -26.40
CA THR A 776 17.34 -0.04 -25.83
C THR A 776 17.00 0.72 -24.55
N ILE A 777 17.40 0.16 -23.41
CA ILE A 777 17.26 0.78 -22.10
C ILE A 777 18.32 1.88 -21.95
N THR A 778 17.93 3.02 -21.43
CA THR A 778 18.81 4.15 -21.10
C THR A 778 18.43 4.77 -19.77
N PHE A 779 19.33 5.58 -19.21
CA PHE A 779 19.09 6.33 -17.98
C PHE A 779 19.16 7.82 -18.24
N GLU A 780 18.13 8.54 -17.78
CA GLU A 780 18.07 10.00 -17.87
C GLU A 780 18.18 10.61 -16.47
N GLU A 781 19.15 11.51 -16.29
CA GLU A 781 19.23 12.34 -15.09
C GLU A 781 18.10 13.38 -15.12
N ARG A 782 17.40 13.50 -13.99
CA ARG A 782 16.26 14.39 -13.78
C ARG A 782 16.47 15.21 -12.52
N TRP A 783 15.94 16.41 -12.50
CA TRP A 783 15.88 17.27 -11.31
C TRP A 783 14.65 18.18 -11.43
N ASN A 784 14.16 18.66 -10.30
CA ASN A 784 13.17 19.73 -10.29
C ASN A 784 13.89 21.07 -10.18
N GLU A 785 13.49 22.03 -11.01
CA GLU A 785 13.86 23.44 -10.84
C GLU A 785 12.69 24.15 -10.19
N PHE A 786 12.95 24.81 -9.07
CA PHE A 786 11.95 25.62 -8.40
C PHE A 786 12.56 26.95 -7.98
N MET A 787 11.75 28.00 -8.03
CA MET A 787 12.14 29.30 -7.52
C MET A 787 12.16 29.22 -5.99
N ASN A 788 13.33 29.30 -5.38
CA ASN A 788 13.41 29.45 -3.93
C ASN A 788 12.81 30.82 -3.58
N TYR A 789 11.65 30.77 -2.93
CA TYR A 789 10.83 31.94 -2.62
C TYR A 789 11.52 32.92 -1.67
N ARG A 790 12.56 32.47 -0.95
CA ARG A 790 13.40 33.26 -0.03
C ARG A 790 14.53 33.98 -0.76
N THR A 791 15.25 33.28 -1.62
CA THR A 791 16.43 33.82 -2.33
C THR A 791 16.06 34.49 -3.65
N LYS A 792 14.84 34.25 -4.16
CA LYS A 792 14.40 34.60 -5.53
C LYS A 792 15.35 34.06 -6.61
N GLN A 793 16.04 32.95 -6.30
CA GLN A 793 16.90 32.24 -7.23
C GLN A 793 16.27 30.90 -7.60
N ASN A 794 16.49 30.48 -8.84
CA ASN A 794 16.15 29.13 -9.25
C ASN A 794 17.11 28.15 -8.58
N GLU A 795 16.58 27.26 -7.75
CA GLU A 795 17.32 26.19 -7.12
C GLU A 795 16.93 24.85 -7.76
N ARG A 796 17.91 23.93 -7.76
CA ARG A 796 17.73 22.56 -8.24
C ARG A 796 17.55 21.64 -7.05
N SER A 797 16.55 20.75 -7.11
CA SER A 797 16.52 19.60 -6.22
C SER A 797 17.77 18.72 -6.44
N PRO A 798 18.11 17.83 -5.50
CA PRO A 798 18.98 16.70 -5.83
C PRO A 798 18.46 16.01 -7.09
N SER A 799 19.39 15.62 -7.98
CA SER A 799 19.03 14.87 -9.18
C SER A 799 18.72 13.41 -8.84
N TRP A 800 17.92 12.78 -9.70
CA TRP A 800 17.64 11.35 -9.69
C TRP A 800 17.79 10.79 -11.10
N TYR A 801 17.92 9.47 -11.23
CA TYR A 801 18.07 8.79 -12.51
C TYR A 801 16.83 7.95 -12.82
N GLU A 802 16.23 8.18 -13.98
CA GLU A 802 15.09 7.40 -14.47
C GLU A 802 15.54 6.39 -15.50
N LEU A 803 15.13 5.12 -15.30
CA LEU A 803 15.14 4.13 -16.36
C LEU A 803 14.10 4.53 -17.42
N THR A 804 14.53 4.55 -18.68
CA THR A 804 13.70 4.90 -19.83
C THR A 804 14.11 4.09 -21.06
N PHE A 805 13.27 4.11 -22.10
CA PHE A 805 13.55 3.54 -23.41
C PHE A 805 12.61 4.14 -24.45
N HIS A 806 12.98 4.04 -25.72
CA HIS A 806 12.14 4.51 -26.81
C HIS A 806 10.83 3.70 -26.88
N ILE A 807 9.70 4.41 -26.87
CA ILE A 807 8.37 3.83 -27.08
C ILE A 807 8.02 4.01 -28.56
N PRO A 808 7.84 2.93 -29.33
CA PRO A 808 7.41 3.03 -30.73
C PRO A 808 6.08 3.80 -30.83
N GLY A 809 5.86 4.53 -31.93
CA GLY A 809 4.61 5.25 -32.15
C GLY A 809 3.40 4.32 -32.28
N TYR A 810 2.24 4.69 -31.72
CA TYR A 810 1.04 3.85 -31.75
C TYR A 810 0.65 3.46 -33.18
N LYS A 811 0.40 2.16 -33.37
CA LYS A 811 -0.16 1.58 -34.58
C LYS A 811 -1.47 0.89 -34.24
N ASN A 812 -2.48 1.07 -35.07
CA ASN A 812 -3.75 0.37 -34.89
C ASN A 812 -3.51 -1.13 -35.05
N MET A 813 -3.99 -1.92 -34.08
CA MET A 813 -3.85 -3.37 -34.07
C MET A 813 -5.13 -4.01 -33.52
N PRO A 814 -5.45 -5.26 -33.89
CA PRO A 814 -6.60 -5.93 -33.33
C PRO A 814 -6.43 -6.23 -31.84
N ASP A 815 -7.51 -6.12 -31.06
CA ASP A 815 -7.50 -6.36 -29.60
C ASP A 815 -7.16 -7.82 -29.21
N TYR A 816 -7.04 -8.72 -30.18
CA TYR A 816 -6.65 -10.12 -30.01
C TYR A 816 -5.17 -10.40 -30.36
N PHE A 817 -4.36 -9.36 -30.66
CA PHE A 817 -2.89 -9.46 -30.68
C PHE A 817 -2.33 -9.13 -29.29
N LEU A 818 -2.24 -10.16 -28.44
CA LEU A 818 -1.99 -10.04 -27.00
C LEU A 818 -0.70 -9.27 -26.66
N TYR A 819 0.42 -9.61 -27.29
CA TYR A 819 1.75 -9.06 -26.96
C TYR A 819 1.91 -7.57 -27.29
N GLY A 820 1.04 -6.99 -28.14
CA GLY A 820 1.15 -5.62 -28.62
C GLY A 820 0.33 -4.56 -27.88
N LEU A 821 -0.64 -4.97 -27.06
CA LEU A 821 -1.76 -4.11 -26.65
C LEU A 821 -1.34 -2.89 -25.82
N ASP A 822 -0.47 -3.10 -24.83
CA ASP A 822 -0.05 -2.07 -23.86
C ASP A 822 1.40 -1.63 -24.04
N LEU A 823 1.96 -1.89 -25.22
CA LEU A 823 3.27 -1.36 -25.59
C LEU A 823 3.23 0.17 -25.77
N PHE A 824 2.06 0.67 -26.13
CA PHE A 824 1.81 2.06 -26.46
C PHE A 824 0.97 2.72 -25.36
N GLY A 825 1.40 3.87 -24.85
CA GLY A 825 0.61 4.64 -23.87
C GLY A 825 1.41 5.78 -23.23
N ARG A 826 0.78 6.52 -22.31
CA ARG A 826 1.44 7.61 -21.58
C ARG A 826 2.17 7.08 -20.33
N LYS A 827 3.37 7.61 -20.05
CA LYS A 827 4.10 7.38 -18.79
C LYS A 827 3.41 8.17 -17.65
N ASN A 828 3.51 7.70 -16.41
CA ASN A 828 3.11 8.44 -15.20
C ASN A 828 1.65 8.92 -15.15
N ARG A 829 0.69 8.05 -15.49
CA ARG A 829 -0.73 8.28 -15.24
C ARG A 829 -1.28 7.18 -14.35
N TRP A 830 -2.07 7.58 -13.36
CA TRP A 830 -2.74 6.65 -12.43
C TRP A 830 -3.62 5.62 -13.17
N GLU A 831 -4.16 6.01 -14.33
CA GLU A 831 -4.93 5.17 -15.26
C GLU A 831 -4.12 4.08 -15.98
N TYR A 832 -2.80 3.98 -15.75
CA TYR A 832 -1.89 3.01 -16.37
C TYR A 832 -1.04 2.27 -15.32
N VAL A 833 -1.52 2.18 -14.07
CA VAL A 833 -0.81 1.51 -12.97
C VAL A 833 -1.37 0.09 -12.79
N MET A 834 -0.47 -0.89 -12.64
CA MET A 834 -0.82 -2.30 -12.42
C MET A 834 -1.26 -2.56 -10.97
N ASP A 835 -0.63 -1.87 -10.01
CA ASP A 835 -0.99 -1.63 -8.60
C ASP A 835 -1.10 -2.86 -7.66
N VAL A 836 -1.53 -4.03 -8.16
CA VAL A 836 -1.83 -5.23 -7.35
C VAL A 836 -1.36 -6.53 -8.00
N GLU A 837 -1.05 -7.53 -7.16
CA GLU A 837 -0.60 -8.86 -7.57
C GLU A 837 -1.61 -9.55 -8.50
N GLY A 838 -2.90 -9.47 -8.17
CA GLY A 838 -3.96 -10.12 -8.95
C GLY A 838 -4.10 -9.63 -10.40
N ASN A 839 -3.63 -8.42 -10.72
CA ASN A 839 -3.57 -7.94 -12.11
C ASN A 839 -2.40 -8.57 -12.87
N VAL A 840 -1.28 -8.83 -12.20
CA VAL A 840 -0.14 -9.54 -12.75
C VAL A 840 -0.51 -10.99 -13.05
N TYR A 841 -1.20 -11.67 -12.13
CA TYR A 841 -1.68 -13.04 -12.32
C TYR A 841 -2.68 -13.16 -13.46
N TYR A 842 -3.59 -12.18 -13.59
CA TYR A 842 -4.51 -12.17 -14.72
C TYR A 842 -3.79 -11.97 -16.05
N TRP A 843 -2.85 -11.02 -16.13
CA TRP A 843 -2.05 -10.80 -17.34
C TRP A 843 -1.30 -12.07 -17.75
N ASP A 844 -0.60 -12.69 -16.81
CA ASP A 844 0.12 -13.95 -17.00
C ASP A 844 -0.81 -15.05 -17.52
N SER A 845 -2.00 -15.19 -16.92
CA SER A 845 -2.99 -16.19 -17.35
C SER A 845 -3.42 -16.04 -18.82
N LEU A 846 -3.30 -14.86 -19.43
CA LEU A 846 -3.67 -14.63 -20.83
C LEU A 846 -2.55 -15.06 -21.80
N MET A 847 -1.29 -14.97 -21.37
CA MET A 847 -0.11 -15.28 -22.19
C MET A 847 1.05 -15.90 -21.39
N PRO A 848 0.84 -17.06 -20.74
CA PRO A 848 1.76 -17.56 -19.71
C PRO A 848 3.10 -18.09 -20.24
N GLN A 849 3.18 -18.43 -21.54
CA GLN A 849 4.41 -18.97 -22.14
C GLN A 849 5.45 -17.91 -22.51
N ASN A 850 5.06 -16.62 -22.55
CA ASN A 850 5.98 -15.54 -22.89
C ASN A 850 5.67 -14.26 -22.10
N SER A 851 6.44 -14.04 -21.04
CA SER A 851 6.29 -12.91 -20.11
C SER A 851 6.93 -11.60 -20.59
N ALA A 852 7.50 -11.54 -21.80
CA ALA A 852 8.25 -10.36 -22.25
C ALA A 852 7.38 -9.09 -22.35
N ALA A 853 6.11 -9.21 -22.76
CA ALA A 853 5.18 -8.09 -22.81
C ALA A 853 4.84 -7.55 -21.41
N LEU A 854 4.67 -8.44 -20.41
CA LEU A 854 4.49 -8.07 -19.01
C LEU A 854 5.74 -7.37 -18.47
N ALA A 855 6.93 -7.94 -18.71
CA ALA A 855 8.19 -7.36 -18.27
C ALA A 855 8.41 -5.96 -18.84
N TYR A 856 8.14 -5.77 -20.14
CA TYR A 856 8.17 -4.45 -20.76
C TYR A 856 7.25 -3.45 -20.05
N PHE A 857 6.02 -3.86 -19.76
CA PHE A 857 5.05 -3.02 -19.06
C PHE A 857 5.52 -2.66 -17.65
N LEU A 858 6.07 -3.63 -16.90
CA LEU A 858 6.60 -3.42 -15.55
C LEU A 858 7.83 -2.50 -15.56
N LEU A 859 8.73 -2.62 -16.53
CA LEU A 859 9.85 -1.67 -16.67
C LEU A 859 9.34 -0.23 -16.84
N ARG A 860 8.30 -0.05 -17.65
CA ARG A 860 7.72 1.26 -17.94
C ARG A 860 6.91 1.84 -16.77
N SER A 861 6.23 0.99 -16.01
CA SER A 861 5.25 1.42 -14.98
C SER A 861 5.80 1.39 -13.57
N SER A 862 6.65 0.41 -13.25
CA SER A 862 6.99 0.01 -11.89
C SER A 862 8.51 0.04 -11.61
N CYS A 863 9.35 -0.04 -12.64
CA CYS A 863 10.82 0.05 -12.52
C CYS A 863 11.42 1.33 -13.12
N THR A 864 10.63 2.38 -13.37
CA THR A 864 11.18 3.67 -13.82
C THR A 864 12.14 4.25 -12.79
N LEU A 865 11.75 4.22 -11.51
CA LEU A 865 12.58 4.57 -10.37
C LEU A 865 12.65 3.37 -9.43
N SER A 866 13.72 3.29 -8.65
CA SER A 866 13.79 2.35 -7.52
C SER A 866 12.77 2.65 -6.41
N SER A 867 12.01 3.75 -6.48
CA SER A 867 10.90 4.06 -5.57
C SER A 867 9.50 3.80 -6.19
N SER A 868 9.42 3.49 -7.49
CA SER A 868 8.14 3.32 -8.20
C SER A 868 7.46 1.98 -7.91
N GLY A 869 8.21 0.95 -7.49
CA GLY A 869 7.68 -0.40 -7.35
C GLY A 869 6.68 -0.59 -6.21
N GLY A 870 5.74 -1.50 -6.44
CA GLY A 870 4.65 -1.85 -5.53
C GLY A 870 4.33 -3.34 -5.52
N ARG A 871 3.05 -3.64 -5.26
CA ARG A 871 2.55 -5.01 -5.10
C ARG A 871 2.63 -5.80 -6.41
N GLU A 872 2.53 -5.15 -7.55
CA GLU A 872 2.74 -5.76 -8.86
C GLU A 872 4.12 -6.40 -9.02
N LEU A 873 5.19 -5.84 -8.44
CA LEU A 873 6.50 -6.49 -8.46
C LEU A 873 6.55 -7.75 -7.58
N LYS A 874 5.76 -7.81 -6.50
CA LYS A 874 5.60 -9.05 -5.73
C LYS A 874 4.85 -10.10 -6.55
N GLY A 875 3.80 -9.70 -7.26
CA GLY A 875 3.09 -10.54 -8.21
C GLY A 875 4.07 -11.14 -9.24
N PHE A 876 4.94 -10.31 -9.82
CA PHE A 876 5.98 -10.75 -10.75
C PHE A 876 6.98 -11.72 -10.10
N LEU A 877 7.44 -11.44 -8.88
CA LEU A 877 8.32 -12.35 -8.14
C LEU A 877 7.66 -13.71 -7.86
N THR A 878 6.36 -13.74 -7.58
CA THR A 878 5.59 -15.00 -7.47
C THR A 878 5.62 -15.78 -8.78
N LEU A 879 5.45 -15.11 -9.94
CA LEU A 879 5.50 -15.76 -11.25
C LEU A 879 6.88 -16.33 -11.55
N VAL A 880 7.92 -15.54 -11.31
CA VAL A 880 9.33 -15.93 -11.51
C VAL A 880 9.70 -17.15 -10.67
N ASN A 881 9.13 -17.28 -9.48
CA ASN A 881 9.41 -18.40 -8.58
C ASN A 881 8.66 -19.69 -8.95
N ARG A 882 7.78 -19.67 -9.96
CA ARG A 882 7.07 -20.88 -10.40
C ARG A 882 8.02 -21.82 -11.16
N PRO A 883 7.88 -23.14 -10.99
CA PRO A 883 8.61 -24.11 -11.80
C PRO A 883 8.40 -23.87 -13.29
N GLY A 884 9.48 -23.94 -14.07
CA GLY A 884 9.46 -23.76 -15.52
C GLY A 884 9.40 -22.32 -16.03
N PHE A 885 9.46 -21.29 -15.16
CA PHE A 885 9.60 -19.91 -15.62
C PHE A 885 10.94 -19.72 -16.34
N VAL A 886 10.90 -19.13 -17.53
CA VAL A 886 12.10 -18.87 -18.35
C VAL A 886 12.39 -17.38 -18.40
N PHE A 887 13.62 -17.01 -18.02
CA PHE A 887 14.07 -15.63 -18.12
C PHE A 887 14.42 -15.26 -19.56
N SER A 888 13.87 -14.14 -20.02
CA SER A 888 14.40 -13.35 -21.14
C SER A 888 15.26 -12.20 -20.60
N ASP A 889 15.96 -11.50 -21.47
CA ASP A 889 16.69 -10.28 -21.12
C ASP A 889 15.83 -9.26 -20.36
N LEU A 890 14.56 -9.09 -20.76
CA LEU A 890 13.64 -8.14 -20.15
C LEU A 890 13.14 -8.60 -18.78
N THR A 891 12.75 -9.87 -18.64
CA THR A 891 12.30 -10.38 -17.34
C THR A 891 13.46 -10.43 -16.34
N MET A 892 14.68 -10.74 -16.80
CA MET A 892 15.88 -10.68 -15.96
C MET A 892 16.18 -9.25 -15.51
N LEU A 893 15.99 -8.24 -16.36
CA LEU A 893 16.16 -6.84 -15.98
C LEU A 893 15.11 -6.40 -14.94
N VAL A 894 13.83 -6.79 -15.11
CA VAL A 894 12.80 -6.51 -14.09
C VAL A 894 13.19 -7.17 -12.76
N PHE A 895 13.64 -8.42 -12.79
CA PHE A 895 14.11 -9.13 -11.59
C PHE A 895 15.32 -8.42 -10.96
N ALA A 896 16.30 -7.97 -11.75
CA ALA A 896 17.42 -7.18 -11.26
C ALA A 896 16.97 -5.86 -10.60
N CYS A 897 15.95 -5.19 -11.16
CA CYS A 897 15.38 -3.96 -10.59
C CYS A 897 14.77 -4.19 -9.20
N THR A 898 14.26 -5.39 -8.88
CA THR A 898 13.60 -5.63 -7.58
C THR A 898 14.58 -5.57 -6.41
N PHE A 899 15.87 -5.86 -6.61
CA PHE A 899 16.93 -5.76 -5.59
C PHE A 899 17.26 -4.31 -5.17
N PHE A 900 16.89 -3.32 -5.96
CA PHE A 900 17.14 -1.90 -5.67
C PHE A 900 15.93 -1.16 -5.09
N GLN A 901 14.75 -1.80 -5.09
CA GLN A 901 13.49 -1.16 -4.71
C GLN A 901 13.55 -0.55 -3.32
N GLU A 902 12.90 0.58 -3.08
CA GLU A 902 12.88 1.27 -1.80
C GLU A 902 12.15 0.47 -0.72
N LYS A 903 11.07 -0.21 -1.11
CA LYS A 903 10.27 -1.07 -0.23
C LYS A 903 11.05 -2.33 0.14
N LYS A 904 11.29 -2.51 1.45
CA LYS A 904 12.13 -3.58 1.99
C LYS A 904 11.56 -4.98 1.75
N ASP A 905 10.23 -5.12 1.84
CA ASP A 905 9.52 -6.38 1.61
C ASP A 905 9.69 -6.92 0.19
N ILE A 906 9.69 -6.05 -0.84
CA ILE A 906 9.99 -6.47 -2.22
C ILE A 906 11.42 -7.02 -2.33
N ARG A 907 12.39 -6.34 -1.70
CA ARG A 907 13.79 -6.78 -1.70
C ARG A 907 13.99 -8.12 -0.99
N LEU A 908 13.35 -8.30 0.17
CA LEU A 908 13.39 -9.57 0.90
C LEU A 908 12.79 -10.72 0.08
N MET A 909 11.64 -10.50 -0.54
CA MET A 909 11.04 -11.50 -1.44
C MET A 909 11.95 -11.79 -2.65
N SER A 910 12.64 -10.79 -3.18
CA SER A 910 13.60 -10.99 -4.29
C SER A 910 14.76 -11.89 -3.89
N ALA A 911 15.27 -11.71 -2.68
CA ALA A 911 16.32 -12.53 -2.10
C ALA A 911 15.86 -13.98 -1.87
N GLU A 912 14.67 -14.18 -1.32
CA GLU A 912 14.06 -15.51 -1.13
C GLU A 912 13.82 -16.22 -2.46
N VAL A 913 13.31 -15.51 -3.46
CA VAL A 913 13.13 -16.06 -4.82
C VAL A 913 14.46 -16.42 -5.44
N LEU A 914 15.51 -15.60 -5.27
CA LEU A 914 16.85 -15.92 -5.78
C LEU A 914 17.43 -17.18 -5.13
N ILE A 915 17.25 -17.35 -3.81
CA ILE A 915 17.64 -18.57 -3.08
C ILE A 915 16.97 -19.80 -3.72
N ASN A 916 15.65 -19.76 -3.88
CA ASN A 916 14.93 -20.88 -4.48
C ASN A 916 15.33 -21.14 -5.94
N LEU A 917 15.52 -20.10 -6.74
CA LEU A 917 15.98 -20.24 -8.12
C LEU A 917 17.38 -20.86 -8.21
N ILE A 918 18.27 -20.56 -7.26
CA ILE A 918 19.61 -21.16 -7.19
C ILE A 918 19.51 -22.64 -6.81
N GLU A 919 18.70 -22.98 -5.81
CA GLU A 919 18.44 -24.37 -5.41
C GLU A 919 17.89 -25.20 -6.59
N MET A 920 16.97 -24.61 -7.37
CA MET A 920 16.42 -25.23 -8.58
C MET A 920 17.35 -25.18 -9.80
N ARG A 921 18.49 -24.45 -9.72
CA ARG A 921 19.41 -24.16 -10.83
C ARG A 921 18.75 -23.46 -12.02
N ALA A 922 17.71 -22.68 -11.75
CA ALA A 922 16.79 -22.09 -12.73
C ALA A 922 17.09 -20.62 -13.08
N VAL A 923 18.19 -20.05 -12.59
CA VAL A 923 18.58 -18.66 -12.89
C VAL A 923 19.99 -18.57 -13.49
N ASP A 924 20.12 -17.85 -14.60
CA ASP A 924 21.42 -17.50 -15.14
C ASP A 924 22.04 -16.37 -14.29
N VAL A 925 22.91 -16.75 -13.35
CA VAL A 925 23.61 -15.81 -12.46
C VAL A 925 24.56 -14.88 -13.22
N THR A 926 25.05 -15.29 -14.39
CA THR A 926 25.89 -14.45 -15.24
C THR A 926 25.04 -13.31 -15.79
N LEU A 927 23.91 -13.64 -16.43
CA LEU A 927 23.00 -12.63 -16.97
C LEU A 927 22.44 -11.71 -15.87
N LEU A 928 22.09 -12.27 -14.70
CA LEU A 928 21.64 -11.47 -13.56
C LEU A 928 22.74 -10.49 -13.10
N SER A 929 23.99 -10.95 -12.97
CA SER A 929 25.11 -10.11 -12.57
C SER A 929 25.35 -8.95 -13.54
N GLU A 930 25.20 -9.19 -14.86
CA GLU A 930 25.30 -8.17 -15.90
C GLU A 930 24.22 -7.10 -15.75
N LYS A 931 22.96 -7.50 -15.51
CA LYS A 931 21.87 -6.53 -15.30
C LYS A 931 22.08 -5.74 -14.01
N LEU A 932 22.53 -6.39 -12.93
CA LEU A 932 22.82 -5.72 -11.65
C LEU A 932 23.99 -4.72 -11.75
N ALA A 933 25.04 -5.08 -12.48
CA ALA A 933 26.15 -4.17 -12.79
C ALA A 933 25.67 -2.97 -13.60
N TYR A 934 24.87 -3.21 -14.64
CA TYR A 934 24.28 -2.16 -15.48
C TYR A 934 23.44 -1.17 -14.66
N LEU A 935 22.56 -1.67 -13.77
CA LEU A 935 21.77 -0.82 -12.86
C LEU A 935 22.64 -0.04 -11.87
N THR A 936 23.73 -0.64 -11.39
CA THR A 936 24.69 -0.01 -10.47
C THR A 936 25.42 1.15 -11.14
N ASN A 937 26.00 0.92 -12.34
CA ASN A 937 26.73 1.94 -13.09
C ASN A 937 25.85 3.14 -13.43
N ASN A 938 24.54 2.90 -13.64
CA ASN A 938 23.58 3.94 -13.97
C ASN A 938 22.84 4.54 -12.76
N LYS A 939 23.31 4.29 -11.53
CA LYS A 939 22.79 4.94 -10.31
C LYS A 939 21.28 4.75 -10.09
N TYR A 940 20.72 3.61 -10.54
CA TYR A 940 19.28 3.32 -10.47
C TYR A 940 18.70 3.36 -9.05
N GLY A 941 19.49 2.92 -8.06
CA GLY A 941 19.12 2.99 -6.65
C GLY A 941 20.33 2.85 -5.72
N PRO A 942 20.14 3.03 -4.41
CA PRO A 942 21.22 2.90 -3.43
C PRO A 942 21.86 1.52 -3.46
N PHE A 943 23.17 1.46 -3.73
CA PHE A 943 23.94 0.22 -3.85
C PHE A 943 23.80 -0.69 -2.62
N LEU A 944 23.71 -0.11 -1.41
CA LEU A 944 23.51 -0.87 -0.17
C LEU A 944 22.27 -1.78 -0.22
N ARG A 945 21.20 -1.38 -0.89
CA ARG A 945 19.97 -2.19 -1.02
C ARG A 945 20.24 -3.49 -1.78
N LEU A 946 21.03 -3.41 -2.85
CA LEU A 946 21.51 -4.58 -3.58
C LEU A 946 22.37 -5.46 -2.68
N VAL A 947 23.39 -4.88 -2.04
CA VAL A 947 24.35 -5.61 -1.19
C VAL A 947 23.63 -6.38 -0.09
N GLU A 948 22.71 -5.75 0.62
CA GLU A 948 21.94 -6.40 1.69
C GLU A 948 21.11 -7.58 1.16
N SER A 949 20.54 -7.44 -0.03
CA SER A 949 19.67 -8.46 -0.62
C SER A 949 20.46 -9.67 -1.13
N ILE A 950 21.58 -9.49 -1.82
CA ILE A 950 22.39 -10.63 -2.31
C ILE A 950 23.21 -11.29 -1.20
N SER A 951 23.52 -10.55 -0.12
CA SER A 951 24.26 -11.10 1.02
C SER A 951 23.50 -12.18 1.80
N THR A 952 22.20 -12.32 1.57
CA THR A 952 21.40 -13.40 2.18
C THR A 952 21.75 -14.77 1.62
N LEU A 953 22.39 -14.86 0.44
CA LEU A 953 22.83 -16.13 -0.14
C LEU A 953 23.95 -16.80 0.66
N LYS A 954 24.69 -16.00 1.43
CA LYS A 954 25.84 -16.47 2.19
C LYS A 954 25.40 -17.47 3.23
N ASP A 955 26.23 -18.51 3.41
CA ASP A 955 26.12 -19.44 4.52
C ASP A 955 24.81 -20.26 4.51
N ILE A 956 24.06 -20.29 3.38
CA ILE A 956 22.86 -21.15 3.21
C ILE A 956 23.26 -22.58 2.85
N SER A 957 24.04 -22.75 1.78
CA SER A 957 24.62 -24.02 1.36
C SER A 957 25.84 -23.78 0.47
N PRO A 958 26.68 -24.79 0.21
CA PRO A 958 27.82 -24.67 -0.72
C PRO A 958 27.41 -24.15 -2.10
N LEU A 959 26.27 -24.60 -2.63
CA LEU A 959 25.71 -24.14 -3.90
C LEU A 959 25.43 -22.63 -3.90
N HIS A 960 24.82 -22.12 -2.82
CA HIS A 960 24.50 -20.70 -2.69
C HIS A 960 25.75 -19.83 -2.49
N ASN A 961 26.74 -20.32 -1.75
CA ASN A 961 28.04 -19.66 -1.63
C ASN A 961 28.73 -19.54 -2.99
N SER A 962 28.71 -20.61 -3.80
CA SER A 962 29.24 -20.58 -5.18
C SER A 962 28.48 -19.58 -6.05
N ALA A 963 27.14 -19.59 -6.02
CA ALA A 963 26.32 -18.63 -6.76
C ALA A 963 26.57 -17.18 -6.32
N PHE A 964 26.74 -16.94 -5.01
CA PHE A 964 27.08 -15.61 -4.48
C PHE A 964 28.44 -15.13 -5.00
N LEU A 965 29.47 -15.98 -5.01
CA LEU A 965 30.77 -15.63 -5.59
C LEU A 965 30.63 -15.30 -7.07
N GLN A 966 30.01 -16.17 -7.88
CA GLN A 966 29.79 -15.91 -9.32
C GLN A 966 29.02 -14.60 -9.57
N LEU A 967 27.98 -14.34 -8.79
CA LEU A 967 27.16 -13.13 -8.91
C LEU A 967 27.96 -11.87 -8.55
N THR A 968 28.71 -11.89 -7.45
CA THR A 968 29.52 -10.75 -7.00
C THR A 968 30.68 -10.46 -7.94
N GLU A 969 31.36 -11.50 -8.43
CA GLU A 969 32.44 -11.38 -9.41
C GLU A 969 31.93 -10.88 -10.77
N GLY A 970 30.76 -11.33 -11.22
CA GLY A 970 30.10 -10.80 -12.40
C GLY A 970 29.75 -9.31 -12.26
N ILE A 971 29.27 -8.88 -11.09
CA ILE A 971 29.04 -7.46 -10.78
C ILE A 971 30.37 -6.69 -10.81
N PHE A 972 31.42 -7.21 -10.19
CA PHE A 972 32.76 -6.60 -10.18
C PHE A 972 33.33 -6.43 -11.58
N LYS A 973 33.16 -7.43 -12.45
CA LYS A 973 33.57 -7.39 -13.85
C LYS A 973 32.82 -6.32 -14.65
N GLY A 974 31.51 -6.25 -14.46
CA GLY A 974 30.64 -5.31 -15.19
C GLY A 974 30.65 -3.88 -14.65
N MET A 975 31.24 -3.65 -13.48
CA MET A 975 31.26 -2.32 -12.86
C MET A 975 32.27 -1.38 -13.52
N GLU A 976 31.81 -0.17 -13.82
CA GLU A 976 32.67 0.92 -14.30
C GLU A 976 33.32 1.64 -13.11
N LEU A 977 34.66 1.65 -13.07
CA LEU A 977 35.43 2.34 -12.04
C LEU A 977 35.46 3.85 -12.30
N GLU A 978 34.47 4.59 -11.79
CA GLU A 978 34.52 6.06 -11.68
C GLU A 978 35.54 6.51 -10.62
N GLU A 979 35.90 7.81 -10.59
CA GLU A 979 36.79 8.39 -9.55
C GLU A 979 36.31 8.09 -8.11
N LYS A 980 35.01 7.88 -7.93
CA LYS A 980 34.39 7.52 -6.65
C LYS A 980 33.61 6.21 -6.80
N LEU A 981 33.95 5.24 -5.95
CA LEU A 981 33.20 3.99 -5.84
C LEU A 981 31.78 4.24 -5.30
N PRO A 982 30.82 3.35 -5.61
CA PRO A 982 29.48 3.40 -5.02
C PRO A 982 29.53 3.49 -3.49
N VAL A 983 28.62 4.27 -2.92
CA VAL A 983 28.49 4.36 -1.45
C VAL A 983 28.18 2.98 -0.89
N ASN A 984 28.92 2.57 0.15
CA ASN A 984 28.89 1.22 0.74
C ASN A 984 29.51 0.11 -0.13
N PHE A 985 30.28 0.41 -1.17
CA PHE A 985 31.04 -0.60 -1.92
C PHE A 985 31.95 -1.45 -1.03
N LYS A 986 32.53 -0.89 0.04
CA LYS A 986 33.29 -1.67 1.01
C LYS A 986 32.52 -2.88 1.56
N LYS A 987 31.19 -2.75 1.74
CA LYS A 987 30.38 -3.79 2.38
C LYS A 987 30.23 -5.04 1.52
N ILE A 988 30.09 -4.91 0.20
CA ILE A 988 30.09 -6.08 -0.70
C ILE A 988 31.45 -6.78 -0.71
N VAL A 989 32.54 -6.01 -0.60
CA VAL A 989 33.90 -6.57 -0.49
C VAL A 989 34.10 -7.31 0.83
N GLU A 990 33.60 -6.78 1.95
CA GLU A 990 33.61 -7.48 3.25
C GLU A 990 32.88 -8.83 3.16
N HIS A 991 31.70 -8.85 2.52
CA HIS A 991 30.95 -10.09 2.29
C HIS A 991 31.66 -11.07 1.35
N TYR A 992 32.29 -10.57 0.28
CA TYR A 992 33.06 -11.37 -0.66
C TYR A 992 34.28 -12.03 0.00
N VAL A 993 35.06 -11.26 0.78
CA VAL A 993 36.18 -11.79 1.56
C VAL A 993 35.72 -12.86 2.54
N ASP A 994 34.60 -12.63 3.23
CA ASP A 994 34.06 -13.62 4.17
C ASP A 994 33.79 -14.97 3.50
N VAL A 995 33.12 -14.98 2.34
CA VAL A 995 32.82 -16.22 1.62
C VAL A 995 34.09 -16.88 1.09
N LEU A 996 35.03 -16.13 0.50
CA LEU A 996 36.31 -16.70 0.03
C LEU A 996 37.08 -17.43 1.15
N TYR A 997 37.12 -16.85 2.35
CA TYR A 997 37.81 -17.46 3.49
C TYR A 997 37.13 -18.74 3.96
N LYS A 998 35.78 -18.76 4.00
CA LYS A 998 35.00 -19.92 4.44
C LYS A 998 35.06 -21.07 3.42
N THR A 999 34.91 -20.78 2.13
CA THR A 999 34.92 -21.81 1.07
C THR A 999 36.33 -22.23 0.66
N LYS A 1000 37.35 -21.45 1.04
CA LYS A 1000 38.76 -21.58 0.60
C LYS A 1000 38.87 -21.53 -0.92
N GLU A 1001 37.98 -20.78 -1.57
CA GLU A 1001 38.04 -20.48 -3.00
C GLU A 1001 39.04 -19.36 -3.28
N GLN A 1002 39.58 -19.37 -4.49
CA GLN A 1002 40.46 -18.31 -4.97
C GLN A 1002 39.63 -17.30 -5.76
N PRO A 1003 39.95 -15.99 -5.68
CA PRO A 1003 39.26 -14.99 -6.47
C PRO A 1003 39.45 -15.25 -7.97
N SER A 1004 38.43 -14.98 -8.77
CA SER A 1004 38.50 -15.01 -10.23
C SER A 1004 39.54 -14.02 -10.76
N ALA A 1005 40.04 -14.29 -11.97
CA ALA A 1005 41.00 -13.40 -12.65
C ALA A 1005 40.46 -11.97 -12.81
N ASP A 1006 39.17 -11.82 -13.12
CA ASP A 1006 38.52 -10.51 -13.27
C ASP A 1006 38.47 -9.76 -11.93
N ALA A 1007 38.15 -10.45 -10.83
CA ALA A 1007 38.18 -9.87 -9.48
C ALA A 1007 39.60 -9.45 -9.07
N VAL A 1008 40.62 -10.27 -9.35
CA VAL A 1008 42.03 -9.92 -9.09
C VAL A 1008 42.43 -8.64 -9.84
N VAL A 1009 42.08 -8.53 -11.13
CA VAL A 1009 42.36 -7.33 -11.94
C VAL A 1009 41.68 -6.10 -11.35
N LEU A 1010 40.43 -6.22 -10.89
CA LEU A 1010 39.71 -5.12 -10.23
C LEU A 1010 40.42 -4.68 -8.95
N PHE A 1011 40.73 -5.62 -8.06
CA PHE A 1011 41.29 -5.29 -6.74
C PHE A 1011 42.74 -4.82 -6.80
N GLU A 1012 43.52 -5.23 -7.81
CA GLU A 1012 44.83 -4.62 -8.10
C GLU A 1012 44.72 -3.13 -8.42
N LYS A 1013 43.68 -2.70 -9.15
CA LYS A 1013 43.41 -1.28 -9.40
C LYS A 1013 42.98 -0.52 -8.14
N LEU A 1014 42.38 -1.23 -7.18
CA LEU A 1014 41.84 -0.65 -5.93
C LEU A 1014 42.77 -0.80 -4.71
N LYS A 1015 43.98 -1.34 -4.87
CA LYS A 1015 44.90 -1.63 -3.75
C LYS A 1015 45.31 -0.42 -2.91
N ASP A 1016 45.35 0.75 -3.53
CA ASP A 1016 45.71 2.01 -2.87
C ASP A 1016 44.49 2.75 -2.30
N ASN A 1017 43.27 2.23 -2.48
CA ASN A 1017 42.07 2.80 -1.87
C ASN A 1017 42.14 2.65 -0.34
N ALA A 1018 42.23 3.76 0.38
CA ALA A 1018 42.41 3.79 1.84
C ALA A 1018 41.33 2.99 2.60
N SER A 1019 40.09 2.96 2.10
CA SER A 1019 38.98 2.27 2.76
C SER A 1019 38.97 0.75 2.51
N LEU A 1020 39.60 0.30 1.42
CA LEU A 1020 39.62 -1.12 1.01
C LEU A 1020 40.97 -1.81 1.23
N LYS A 1021 42.05 -1.06 1.46
CA LYS A 1021 43.44 -1.56 1.53
C LYS A 1021 43.59 -2.85 2.36
N ALA A 1022 42.95 -2.91 3.53
CA ALA A 1022 43.01 -4.09 4.40
C ALA A 1022 42.31 -5.33 3.81
N LEU A 1023 41.18 -5.13 3.13
CA LEU A 1023 40.41 -6.20 2.49
C LEU A 1023 41.08 -6.64 1.19
N VAL A 1024 41.58 -5.69 0.38
CA VAL A 1024 42.32 -6.00 -0.87
C VAL A 1024 43.55 -6.86 -0.57
N LYS A 1025 44.28 -6.56 0.50
CA LYS A 1025 45.40 -7.40 0.95
C LYS A 1025 44.97 -8.82 1.31
N GLN A 1026 43.75 -9.01 1.80
CA GLN A 1026 43.21 -10.35 2.10
C GLN A 1026 42.79 -11.11 0.84
N ILE A 1027 42.40 -10.41 -0.22
CA ILE A 1027 41.98 -10.99 -1.51
C ILE A 1027 43.19 -11.36 -2.38
N LEU A 1028 44.22 -10.50 -2.43
CA LEU A 1028 45.40 -10.67 -3.29
C LEU A 1028 46.52 -11.52 -2.65
N LYS A 1029 46.24 -12.20 -1.54
CA LYS A 1029 47.19 -13.07 -0.83
C LYS A 1029 47.00 -14.50 -1.28
#